data_AF-A0A2A5KIJ0-F1
#
_entry.id   AF-A0A2A5KIJ0-F1
#
_cell.length_a   1.000
_cell.length_b   1.000
_cell.length_c   1.000
_cell.angle_alpha   90.00
_cell.angle_beta   90.00
_cell.angle_gamma   90.00
#
_symmetry.space_group_name_H-M   'P 1'
#
loop_
_entity.id
_entity.type
_entity.pdbx_description
1 polymer ?
#
loop_
_entity_poly.entity_id
_entity_poly.type
_entity_poly.pdbx_seq_one_letter_code
_entity_poly.pdbx_strand_id
1 'polypeptide(L)'
;MSESNNFRDFVLYLEAAWDNPGRTELPPPAVAFRDEEEQLNAMLAKVLLDDGSPFSVADLRKLIRYAALSNALTGRDGALLFVLEKIAQRFPVSQGLIKPSHERWHIALDVGRRLLALNNFRTPDSKTENMVAALQRLRDGGHSFSLDETGIDRNSDGFLTVTQQILARLTSVGRTKAFSFLEGLARRLYDYEFDQVLYSRNPKQHPRESSVPFGFLWQLTARVEGLTSIVADHNDVLHQAVALARDLVALTGIESYGQFWALSVSTRDIDQWLADATLHDHLFSLQQWTPFITPIFLRSFFGTDQDSRLRGQLGWGVEDAATASEALIREVATSPGVLTESALESVLPAETVSALLRDLTHQAPTPNNNYVSPFSAPEADLMFKPFCRAGSTADVFIPTRSAFGPACYEAVAAGLRKVLTKDEIGALTGEGLERTTGAILKFRDVHPTIEAKSYQMAGADGECDLVLEDDNTIIFIECKAKPITRTAMSGNAADAILLYLEGIVASQAQALQHQSMLESHGRIVFEDGFVLEHRARKIIRLSMTLFDYGTLQDRFVFAQLSAALTDSELVAKDPSAKKRVKKANETLEKLRKTLAIANNLNDDVSRQIWIRSLPTASLSIGQLAALLVEQNDVAKLARVLSRPASFATGSVLKEYHYLRMQQLV
;
A
#
# COMPACT_ATOMS: atom_id res chain seq x y z
N MET A 1 -20.63 -7.06 -19.39
CA MET A 1 -19.42 -7.64 -20.00
C MET A 1 -18.60 -6.48 -20.58
N SER A 2 -17.50 -6.06 -19.95
CA SER A 2 -16.55 -5.16 -20.62
C SER A 2 -15.41 -6.02 -21.16
N GLU A 3 -15.25 -6.08 -22.48
CA GLU A 3 -14.02 -6.58 -23.09
C GLU A 3 -12.84 -5.79 -22.51
N SER A 4 -11.79 -6.49 -22.06
CA SER A 4 -10.53 -5.85 -21.72
C SER A 4 -9.98 -5.15 -22.96
N ASN A 5 -9.40 -3.96 -22.77
CA ASN A 5 -8.72 -3.27 -23.86
C ASN A 5 -7.43 -4.04 -24.16
N ASN A 6 -7.36 -4.72 -25.32
CA ASN A 6 -6.13 -5.35 -25.79
C ASN A 6 -5.23 -4.29 -26.45
N PHE A 7 -4.26 -3.77 -25.70
CA PHE A 7 -3.39 -2.71 -26.20
C PHE A 7 -2.45 -3.19 -27.31
N ARG A 8 -2.10 -4.48 -27.33
CA ARG A 8 -1.30 -5.07 -28.40
C ARG A 8 -1.99 -4.90 -29.75
N ASP A 9 -3.26 -5.29 -29.84
CA ASP A 9 -4.03 -5.20 -31.09
C ASP A 9 -4.23 -3.75 -31.52
N PHE A 10 -4.47 -2.85 -30.55
CA PHE A 10 -4.58 -1.42 -30.82
C PHE A 10 -3.27 -0.82 -31.36
N VAL A 11 -2.11 -1.17 -30.80
CA VAL A 11 -0.83 -0.70 -31.34
C VAL A 11 -0.60 -1.25 -32.73
N LEU A 12 -0.81 -2.54 -32.98
CA LEU A 12 -0.64 -3.13 -34.32
C LEU A 12 -1.52 -2.43 -35.37
N TYR A 13 -2.77 -2.12 -35.01
CA TYR A 13 -3.67 -1.38 -35.88
C TYR A 13 -3.18 0.06 -36.13
N LEU A 14 -2.81 0.78 -35.06
CA LEU A 14 -2.33 2.16 -35.16
C LEU A 14 -1.02 2.27 -35.95
N GLU A 15 -0.13 1.28 -35.82
CA GLU A 15 1.10 1.18 -36.61
C GLU A 15 0.79 0.95 -38.09
N ALA A 16 -0.14 0.04 -38.43
CA ALA A 16 -0.57 -0.16 -39.81
C ALA A 16 -1.23 1.10 -40.40
N ALA A 17 -2.03 1.82 -39.60
CA ALA A 17 -2.64 3.09 -39.98
C ALA A 17 -1.61 4.23 -40.10
N TRP A 18 -0.55 4.18 -39.29
CA TRP A 18 0.56 5.12 -39.35
C TRP A 18 1.38 4.92 -40.63
N ASP A 19 1.73 3.68 -40.95
CA ASP A 19 2.54 3.34 -42.13
C ASP A 19 1.78 3.54 -43.44
N ASN A 20 0.44 3.54 -43.39
CA ASN A 20 -0.44 3.81 -44.53
C ASN A 20 -1.30 5.07 -44.29
N PRO A 21 -0.71 6.27 -44.36
CA PRO A 21 -1.42 7.52 -44.11
C PRO A 21 -2.63 7.65 -45.04
N GLY A 22 -3.79 7.96 -44.47
CA GLY A 22 -4.97 8.29 -45.24
C GLY A 22 -4.72 9.53 -46.09
N ARG A 23 -5.30 9.60 -47.29
CA ARG A 23 -5.41 10.88 -48.02
C ARG A 23 -6.59 11.69 -47.46
N THR A 24 -6.64 11.89 -46.14
CA THR A 24 -7.70 12.70 -45.56
C THR A 24 -7.44 14.16 -45.91
N GLU A 25 -8.41 14.81 -46.57
CA GLU A 25 -8.39 16.26 -46.77
C GLU A 25 -8.49 16.94 -45.41
N LEU A 26 -7.36 17.47 -44.94
CA LEU A 26 -7.29 18.32 -43.75
C LEU A 26 -7.73 19.74 -44.12
N PRO A 27 -8.28 20.52 -43.16
CA PRO A 27 -8.57 21.93 -43.40
C PRO A 27 -7.31 22.67 -43.89
N PRO A 28 -7.46 23.68 -44.77
CA PRO A 28 -6.33 24.47 -45.25
C PRO A 28 -5.63 25.17 -44.07
N PRO A 29 -4.31 25.41 -44.15
CA PRO A 29 -3.58 26.14 -43.12
C PRO A 29 -4.23 27.49 -42.83
N ALA A 30 -4.42 27.82 -41.56
CA ALA A 30 -4.97 29.13 -41.18
C ALA A 30 -3.87 30.20 -41.17
N VAL A 31 -4.27 31.47 -41.27
CA VAL A 31 -3.31 32.60 -41.23
C VAL A 31 -2.67 32.74 -39.85
N ALA A 32 -3.40 32.42 -38.77
CA ALA A 32 -2.89 32.40 -37.40
C ALA A 32 -2.78 30.95 -36.90
N PHE A 33 -1.65 30.62 -36.27
CA PHE A 33 -1.39 29.28 -35.72
C PHE A 33 -2.47 28.81 -34.72
N ARG A 34 -3.01 29.74 -33.92
CA ARG A 34 -4.07 29.45 -32.95
C ARG A 34 -5.36 29.01 -33.62
N ASP A 35 -5.74 29.67 -34.72
CA ASP A 35 -6.97 29.36 -35.45
C ASP A 35 -6.87 27.98 -36.12
N GLU A 36 -5.69 27.62 -36.61
CA GLU A 36 -5.42 26.28 -37.16
C GLU A 36 -5.49 25.21 -36.06
N GLU A 37 -4.89 25.46 -34.89
CA GLU A 37 -4.95 24.55 -33.75
C GLU A 37 -6.40 24.36 -33.25
N GLU A 38 -7.20 25.41 -33.16
CA GLU A 38 -8.62 25.34 -32.78
C GLU A 38 -9.44 24.52 -33.80
N GLN A 39 -9.21 24.70 -35.11
CA GLN A 39 -9.87 23.92 -36.17
C GLN A 39 -9.52 22.43 -36.09
N LEU A 40 -8.23 22.10 -35.90
CA LEU A 40 -7.75 20.72 -35.77
C LEU A 40 -8.26 20.06 -34.49
N ASN A 41 -8.32 20.79 -33.37
CA ASN A 41 -8.90 20.29 -32.12
C ASN A 41 -10.41 20.00 -32.28
N ALA A 42 -11.17 20.87 -32.95
CA ALA A 42 -12.58 20.63 -33.25
C ALA A 42 -12.77 19.38 -34.15
N MET A 43 -11.85 19.16 -35.10
CA MET A 43 -11.85 17.97 -35.94
C MET A 43 -11.56 16.70 -35.13
N LEU A 44 -10.55 16.71 -34.25
CA LEU A 44 -10.28 15.59 -33.34
C LEU A 44 -11.50 15.29 -32.48
N ALA A 45 -12.13 16.31 -31.90
CA ALA A 45 -13.32 16.13 -31.07
C ALA A 45 -14.46 15.46 -31.85
N LYS A 46 -14.74 15.91 -33.06
CA LYS A 46 -15.76 15.32 -33.94
C LYS A 46 -15.46 13.87 -34.32
N VAL A 47 -14.19 13.52 -34.47
CA VAL A 47 -13.75 12.21 -34.96
C VAL A 47 -13.63 11.18 -33.84
N LEU A 48 -13.18 11.59 -32.65
CA LEU A 48 -12.81 10.68 -31.58
C LEU A 48 -13.76 10.66 -30.39
N LEU A 49 -14.51 11.74 -30.09
CA LEU A 49 -15.36 11.75 -28.90
C LEU A 49 -16.50 10.74 -29.01
N ASP A 50 -16.62 9.93 -27.97
CA ASP A 50 -17.73 9.01 -27.76
C ASP A 50 -17.94 8.85 -26.25
N ASP A 51 -18.89 9.61 -25.71
CA ASP A 51 -19.22 9.63 -24.27
C ASP A 51 -19.75 8.26 -23.78
N GLY A 52 -20.21 7.40 -24.69
CA GLY A 52 -20.64 6.03 -24.37
C GLY A 52 -19.50 5.00 -24.46
N SER A 53 -18.31 5.39 -24.92
CA SER A 53 -17.22 4.45 -25.13
C SER A 53 -16.60 3.99 -23.80
N PRO A 54 -16.33 2.68 -23.65
CA PRO A 54 -15.59 2.16 -22.51
C PRO A 54 -14.07 2.41 -22.62
N PHE A 55 -13.59 2.98 -23.73
CA PHE A 55 -12.19 3.37 -23.92
C PHE A 55 -12.06 4.88 -23.67
N SER A 56 -11.20 5.27 -22.75
CA SER A 56 -11.04 6.66 -22.31
C SER A 56 -9.67 7.22 -22.66
N VAL A 57 -9.47 8.53 -22.44
CA VAL A 57 -8.12 9.14 -22.53
C VAL A 57 -7.15 8.51 -21.52
N ALA A 58 -7.62 8.06 -20.35
CA ALA A 58 -6.80 7.29 -19.42
C ALA A 58 -6.28 5.99 -20.06
N ASP A 59 -7.12 5.29 -20.82
CA ASP A 59 -6.73 4.09 -21.57
C ASP A 59 -5.79 4.43 -22.73
N LEU A 60 -6.00 5.54 -23.43
CA LEU A 60 -5.06 6.04 -24.44
C LEU A 60 -3.68 6.31 -23.85
N ARG A 61 -3.58 6.86 -22.63
CA ARG A 61 -2.29 7.03 -21.94
C ARG A 61 -1.62 5.70 -21.57
N LYS A 62 -2.41 4.68 -21.18
CA LYS A 62 -1.89 3.31 -20.98
C LYS A 62 -1.37 2.72 -22.30
N LEU A 63 -2.10 2.92 -23.40
CA LEU A 63 -1.71 2.51 -24.76
C LEU A 63 -0.44 3.21 -25.26
N ILE A 64 -0.30 4.52 -25.03
CA ILE A 64 0.92 5.29 -25.34
C ILE A 64 2.12 4.67 -24.63
N ARG A 65 1.99 4.36 -23.34
CA ARG A 65 3.06 3.65 -22.60
C ARG A 65 3.37 2.29 -23.20
N TYR A 66 2.35 1.51 -23.56
CA TYR A 66 2.52 0.22 -24.24
C TYR A 66 3.33 0.37 -25.54
N ALA A 67 2.95 1.34 -26.38
CA ALA A 67 3.65 1.64 -27.64
C ALA A 67 5.11 2.05 -27.39
N ALA A 68 5.37 2.89 -26.37
CA ALA A 68 6.73 3.30 -26.01
C ALA A 68 7.62 2.10 -25.62
N LEU A 69 7.08 1.17 -24.83
CA LEU A 69 7.78 -0.06 -24.46
C LEU A 69 7.98 -0.99 -25.66
N SER A 70 6.97 -1.10 -26.53
CA SER A 70 7.05 -1.90 -27.76
C SER A 70 8.16 -1.38 -28.69
N ASN A 71 8.25 -0.06 -28.86
CA ASN A 71 9.33 0.58 -29.62
C ASN A 71 10.69 0.30 -29.00
N ALA A 72 10.80 0.36 -27.66
CA ALA A 72 12.04 0.03 -26.95
C ALA A 72 12.44 -1.44 -27.11
N LEU A 73 11.50 -2.37 -27.32
CA LEU A 73 11.77 -3.79 -27.61
C LEU A 73 12.14 -4.04 -29.07
N THR A 74 11.42 -3.42 -30.01
CA THR A 74 11.50 -3.69 -31.45
C THR A 74 12.50 -2.81 -32.20
N GLY A 75 12.95 -1.70 -31.59
CA GLY A 75 13.84 -0.72 -32.24
C GLY A 75 13.13 0.18 -33.24
N ARG A 76 11.79 0.26 -33.20
CA ARG A 76 11.00 1.19 -34.05
C ARG A 76 11.18 2.65 -33.62
N ASP A 77 11.03 3.56 -34.59
CA ASP A 77 11.06 5.00 -34.33
C ASP A 77 9.85 5.46 -33.49
N GLY A 78 10.07 6.45 -32.63
CA GLY A 78 9.09 7.03 -31.70
C GLY A 78 8.08 7.98 -32.33
N ALA A 79 8.08 8.19 -33.64
CA ALA A 79 7.24 9.19 -34.31
C ALA A 79 5.73 9.04 -34.01
N LEU A 80 5.20 7.81 -34.04
CA LEU A 80 3.79 7.53 -33.71
C LEU A 80 3.46 7.93 -32.27
N LEU A 81 4.39 7.69 -31.32
CA LEU A 81 4.20 7.99 -29.91
C LEU A 81 3.94 9.49 -29.70
N PHE A 82 4.73 10.35 -30.34
CA PHE A 82 4.57 11.80 -30.22
C PHE A 82 3.21 12.27 -30.74
N VAL A 83 2.71 11.67 -31.82
CA VAL A 83 1.39 11.98 -32.35
C VAL A 83 0.28 11.55 -31.39
N LEU A 84 0.38 10.36 -30.81
CA LEU A 84 -0.60 9.88 -29.82
C LEU A 84 -0.59 10.75 -28.54
N GLU A 85 0.59 11.14 -28.05
CA GLU A 85 0.74 12.08 -26.93
C GLU A 85 0.05 13.42 -27.22
N LYS A 86 0.22 13.95 -28.44
CA LYS A 86 -0.44 15.19 -28.86
C LYS A 86 -1.95 15.09 -28.92
N ILE A 87 -2.49 13.96 -29.38
CA ILE A 87 -3.93 13.71 -29.38
C ILE A 87 -4.45 13.62 -27.95
N ALA A 88 -3.78 12.86 -27.07
CA ALA A 88 -4.21 12.66 -25.69
C ALA A 88 -4.26 13.96 -24.85
N GLN A 89 -3.41 14.96 -25.18
CA GLN A 89 -3.39 16.25 -24.50
C GLN A 89 -4.62 17.13 -24.78
N ARG A 90 -5.46 16.78 -25.78
CA ARG A 90 -6.61 17.61 -26.19
C ARG A 90 -7.89 17.31 -25.45
N PHE A 91 -7.88 16.27 -24.61
CA PHE A 91 -9.07 15.76 -23.97
C PHE A 91 -8.85 15.60 -22.46
N PRO A 92 -9.90 15.82 -21.63
CA PRO A 92 -9.88 15.46 -20.22
C PRO A 92 -9.57 13.97 -20.01
N VAL A 93 -8.90 13.60 -18.92
CA VAL A 93 -8.47 12.21 -18.66
C VAL A 93 -9.65 11.21 -18.64
N SER A 94 -10.81 11.65 -18.15
CA SER A 94 -12.03 10.84 -18.07
C SER A 94 -12.85 10.80 -19.36
N GLN A 95 -12.44 11.52 -20.40
CA GLN A 95 -13.21 11.63 -21.64
C GLN A 95 -13.24 10.28 -22.38
N GLY A 96 -14.44 9.84 -22.76
CA GLY A 96 -14.64 8.67 -23.62
C GLY A 96 -14.22 8.95 -25.06
N LEU A 97 -13.50 7.99 -25.66
CA LEU A 97 -12.95 8.02 -27.00
C LEU A 97 -13.32 6.76 -27.77
N ILE A 98 -13.54 6.88 -29.08
CA ILE A 98 -13.67 5.72 -29.96
C ILE A 98 -12.42 4.84 -29.88
N LYS A 99 -12.61 3.51 -29.81
CA LYS A 99 -11.50 2.55 -29.71
C LYS A 99 -10.50 2.70 -30.88
N PRO A 100 -9.18 2.56 -30.63
CA PRO A 100 -8.12 2.65 -31.64
C PRO A 100 -8.30 1.79 -32.89
N SER A 101 -9.03 0.67 -32.80
CA SER A 101 -9.30 -0.23 -33.92
C SER A 101 -10.29 0.31 -34.96
N HIS A 102 -10.86 1.50 -34.76
CA HIS A 102 -11.80 2.11 -35.69
C HIS A 102 -11.08 2.92 -36.78
N GLU A 103 -11.55 2.85 -38.03
CA GLU A 103 -11.03 3.60 -39.19
C GLU A 103 -10.88 5.12 -39.00
N ARG A 104 -11.63 5.72 -38.08
CA ARG A 104 -11.57 7.14 -37.75
C ARG A 104 -10.22 7.55 -37.16
N TRP A 105 -9.46 6.59 -36.63
CA TRP A 105 -8.10 6.84 -36.15
C TRP A 105 -7.12 7.21 -37.26
N HIS A 106 -7.36 6.85 -38.53
CA HIS A 106 -6.54 7.36 -39.64
C HIS A 106 -6.62 8.90 -39.73
N ILE A 107 -7.84 9.43 -39.65
CA ILE A 107 -8.09 10.89 -39.65
C ILE A 107 -7.43 11.53 -38.42
N ALA A 108 -7.58 10.91 -37.24
CA ALA A 108 -7.00 11.44 -36.02
C ALA A 108 -5.46 11.48 -36.06
N LEU A 109 -4.82 10.47 -36.65
CA LEU A 109 -3.37 10.44 -36.83
C LEU A 109 -2.89 11.53 -37.79
N ASP A 110 -3.61 11.78 -38.90
CA ASP A 110 -3.28 12.86 -39.84
C ASP A 110 -3.42 14.25 -39.19
N VAL A 111 -4.49 14.45 -38.43
CA VAL A 111 -4.68 15.68 -37.63
C VAL A 111 -3.57 15.80 -36.57
N GLY A 112 -3.24 14.72 -35.88
CA GLY A 112 -2.19 14.69 -34.86
C GLY A 112 -0.79 14.99 -35.43
N ARG A 113 -0.46 14.52 -36.64
CA ARG A 113 0.77 14.91 -37.37
C ARG A 113 0.81 16.41 -37.62
N ARG A 114 -0.31 16.99 -38.07
CA ARG A 114 -0.41 18.43 -38.32
C ARG A 114 -0.26 19.23 -37.03
N LEU A 115 -0.91 18.79 -35.95
CA LEU A 115 -0.77 19.39 -34.62
C LEU A 115 0.67 19.32 -34.08
N LEU A 116 1.36 18.21 -34.30
CA LEU A 116 2.76 18.07 -33.93
C LEU A 116 3.62 19.09 -34.69
N ALA A 117 3.42 19.24 -35.99
CA ALA A 117 4.13 20.24 -36.80
C ALA A 117 3.88 21.70 -36.36
N LEU A 118 2.70 22.01 -35.81
CA LEU A 118 2.35 23.34 -35.29
C LEU A 118 2.97 23.62 -33.91
N ASN A 119 3.15 22.58 -33.08
CA ASN A 119 3.62 22.75 -31.71
C ASN A 119 4.40 21.52 -31.23
N ASN A 120 5.72 21.66 -31.08
CA ASN A 120 6.62 20.57 -30.65
C ASN A 120 6.81 20.44 -29.13
N PHE A 121 6.13 21.22 -28.29
CA PHE A 121 6.32 21.11 -26.83
C PHE A 121 5.79 19.76 -26.30
N ARG A 122 6.69 18.93 -25.78
CA ARG A 122 6.34 17.65 -25.14
C ARG A 122 6.22 17.85 -23.63
N THR A 123 5.15 17.34 -23.04
CA THR A 123 5.03 17.21 -21.59
C THR A 123 5.74 15.93 -21.17
N PRO A 124 6.78 15.99 -20.30
CA PRO A 124 7.47 14.80 -19.84
C PRO A 124 6.51 13.83 -19.15
N ASP A 125 6.60 12.55 -19.48
CA ASP A 125 5.95 11.46 -18.74
C ASP A 125 7.05 10.64 -18.07
N SER A 126 7.46 11.08 -16.87
CA SER A 126 8.56 10.44 -16.13
C SER A 126 8.32 8.97 -15.86
N LYS A 127 7.06 8.53 -15.73
CA LYS A 127 6.75 7.12 -15.52
C LYS A 127 7.12 6.31 -16.76
N THR A 128 6.62 6.70 -17.93
CA THR A 128 6.89 6.01 -19.19
C THR A 128 8.37 6.13 -19.58
N GLU A 129 8.97 7.30 -19.40
CA GLU A 129 10.39 7.55 -19.68
C GLU A 129 11.31 6.68 -18.82
N ASN A 130 11.06 6.59 -17.51
CA ASN A 130 11.85 5.73 -16.62
C ASN A 130 11.69 4.25 -16.97
N MET A 131 10.48 3.80 -17.30
CA MET A 131 10.26 2.40 -17.73
C MET A 131 11.01 2.07 -19.01
N VAL A 132 10.95 2.94 -20.03
CA VAL A 132 11.67 2.77 -21.29
C VAL A 132 13.18 2.75 -21.06
N ALA A 133 13.72 3.71 -20.30
CA ALA A 133 15.15 3.80 -20.02
C ALA A 133 15.65 2.59 -19.21
N ALA A 134 14.88 2.12 -18.23
CA ALA A 134 15.17 0.91 -17.48
C ALA A 134 15.16 -0.34 -18.39
N LEU A 135 14.15 -0.47 -19.24
CA LEU A 135 14.03 -1.59 -20.17
C LEU A 135 15.23 -1.66 -21.11
N GLN A 136 15.66 -0.52 -21.66
CA GLN A 136 16.83 -0.42 -22.53
C GLN A 136 18.10 -0.86 -21.80
N ARG A 137 18.38 -0.31 -20.61
CA ARG A 137 19.57 -0.70 -19.81
C ARG A 137 19.59 -2.18 -19.47
N LEU A 138 18.44 -2.75 -19.10
CA LEU A 138 18.37 -4.18 -18.77
C LEU A 138 18.54 -5.06 -20.01
N ARG A 139 18.04 -4.65 -21.17
CA ARG A 139 18.28 -5.36 -22.44
C ARG A 139 19.73 -5.30 -22.88
N ASP A 140 20.35 -4.14 -22.76
CA ASP A 140 21.79 -3.95 -23.02
C ASP A 140 22.63 -4.82 -22.06
N GLY A 141 22.12 -5.07 -20.85
CA GLY A 141 22.66 -6.02 -19.88
C GLY A 141 22.40 -7.50 -20.18
N GLY A 142 21.71 -7.83 -21.29
CA GLY A 142 21.43 -9.20 -21.72
C GLY A 142 20.14 -9.82 -21.17
N HIS A 143 19.25 -9.04 -20.57
CA HIS A 143 17.98 -9.53 -20.00
C HIS A 143 16.84 -9.46 -21.01
N SER A 144 15.96 -10.46 -21.00
CA SER A 144 14.84 -10.59 -21.95
C SER A 144 13.50 -10.22 -21.29
N PHE A 145 12.73 -9.35 -21.94
CA PHE A 145 11.39 -8.96 -21.51
C PHE A 145 10.42 -9.01 -22.69
N SER A 146 9.18 -9.41 -22.42
CA SER A 146 8.07 -9.42 -23.38
C SER A 146 6.94 -8.50 -22.92
N LEU A 147 6.06 -8.16 -23.86
CA LEU A 147 4.80 -7.50 -23.55
C LEU A 147 3.63 -8.49 -23.62
N ASP A 148 2.69 -8.35 -22.70
CA ASP A 148 1.38 -9.01 -22.77
C ASP A 148 0.34 -8.09 -23.45
N GLU A 149 -0.95 -8.22 -23.12
CA GLU A 149 -2.02 -7.36 -23.66
C GLU A 149 -2.04 -5.95 -23.04
N THR A 150 -1.34 -5.73 -21.93
CA THR A 150 -1.48 -4.55 -21.07
C THR A 150 -0.16 -3.83 -20.77
N GLY A 151 0.97 -4.51 -20.84
CA GLY A 151 2.29 -3.94 -20.53
C GLY A 151 3.38 -4.99 -20.52
N ILE A 152 4.40 -4.80 -19.68
CA ILE A 152 5.47 -5.80 -19.47
C ILE A 152 4.85 -7.06 -18.86
N ASP A 153 5.04 -8.20 -19.50
CA ASP A 153 4.58 -9.49 -19.00
C ASP A 153 5.31 -9.82 -17.68
N ARG A 154 4.53 -10.00 -16.62
CA ARG A 154 5.03 -10.34 -15.27
C ARG A 154 5.80 -11.67 -15.24
N ASN A 155 5.60 -12.54 -16.24
CA ASN A 155 6.29 -13.81 -16.38
C ASN A 155 7.56 -13.73 -17.25
N SER A 156 7.97 -12.54 -17.69
CA SER A 156 9.22 -12.35 -18.42
C SER A 156 10.42 -12.91 -17.65
N ASP A 157 11.25 -13.73 -18.28
CA ASP A 157 12.48 -14.29 -17.70
C ASP A 157 13.44 -13.23 -17.16
N GLY A 158 13.38 -12.01 -17.72
CA GLY A 158 14.11 -10.83 -17.25
C GLY A 158 13.89 -10.55 -15.76
N PHE A 159 12.67 -10.75 -15.23
CA PHE A 159 12.42 -10.55 -13.80
C PHE A 159 13.27 -11.48 -12.92
N LEU A 160 13.36 -12.75 -13.29
CA LEU A 160 14.14 -13.75 -12.56
C LEU A 160 15.64 -13.48 -12.71
N THR A 161 16.12 -13.30 -13.95
CA THR A 161 17.56 -13.17 -14.24
C THR A 161 18.17 -11.90 -13.63
N VAL A 162 17.47 -10.76 -13.69
CA VAL A 162 17.93 -9.52 -13.02
C VAL A 162 17.91 -9.70 -11.50
N THR A 163 16.88 -10.33 -10.93
CA THR A 163 16.80 -10.60 -9.49
C THR A 163 17.97 -11.47 -9.02
N GLN A 164 18.34 -12.50 -9.79
CA GLN A 164 19.51 -13.34 -9.50
C GLN A 164 20.81 -12.54 -9.55
N GLN A 165 20.94 -11.60 -10.51
CA GLN A 165 22.12 -10.73 -10.59
C GLN A 165 22.21 -9.76 -9.40
N ILE A 166 21.08 -9.20 -8.96
CA ILE A 166 21.01 -8.38 -7.73
C ILE A 166 21.43 -9.23 -6.53
N LEU A 167 20.86 -10.43 -6.38
CA LEU A 167 21.18 -11.33 -5.29
C LEU A 167 22.67 -11.71 -5.28
N ALA A 168 23.27 -12.01 -6.43
CA ALA A 168 24.70 -12.33 -6.52
C ALA A 168 25.59 -11.20 -6.00
N ARG A 169 25.21 -9.94 -6.26
CA ARG A 169 25.91 -8.74 -5.75
C ARG A 169 25.73 -8.57 -4.24
N LEU A 170 24.53 -8.80 -3.73
CA LEU A 170 24.28 -8.75 -2.29
C LEU A 170 25.05 -9.88 -1.57
N THR A 171 25.07 -11.08 -2.15
CA THR A 171 25.79 -12.25 -1.62
C THR A 171 27.30 -12.04 -1.56
N SER A 172 27.92 -11.39 -2.54
CA SER A 172 29.36 -11.11 -2.49
C SER A 172 29.77 -10.13 -1.36
N VAL A 173 28.81 -9.35 -0.87
CA VAL A 173 29.01 -8.41 0.24
C VAL A 173 28.68 -9.03 1.60
N GLY A 174 27.69 -9.92 1.65
CA GLY A 174 27.23 -10.59 2.87
C GLY A 174 26.12 -9.81 3.59
N ARG A 175 25.25 -10.56 4.28
CA ARG A 175 23.95 -10.07 4.78
C ARG A 175 24.07 -8.86 5.71
N THR A 176 24.95 -8.91 6.70
CA THR A 176 25.09 -7.86 7.72
C THR A 176 25.50 -6.53 7.11
N LYS A 177 26.48 -6.54 6.19
CA LYS A 177 26.94 -5.32 5.50
C LYS A 177 25.86 -4.79 4.55
N ALA A 178 25.18 -5.67 3.82
CA ALA A 178 24.10 -5.28 2.92
C ALA A 178 22.93 -4.61 3.67
N PHE A 179 22.45 -5.18 4.79
CA PHE A 179 21.43 -4.51 5.61
C PHE A 179 21.93 -3.18 6.20
N SER A 180 23.18 -3.12 6.67
CA SER A 180 23.74 -1.87 7.21
C SER A 180 23.81 -0.76 6.15
N PHE A 181 24.18 -1.11 4.92
CA PHE A 181 24.17 -0.18 3.80
C PHE A 181 22.75 0.28 3.45
N LEU A 182 21.79 -0.65 3.37
CA LEU A 182 20.41 -0.31 3.04
C LEU A 182 19.75 0.57 4.13
N GLU A 183 19.98 0.28 5.41
CA GLU A 183 19.50 1.12 6.51
C GLU A 183 20.12 2.53 6.44
N GLY A 184 21.44 2.62 6.23
CA GLY A 184 22.14 3.90 6.09
C GLY A 184 21.68 4.70 4.87
N LEU A 185 21.40 4.03 3.75
CA LEU A 185 20.85 4.66 2.55
C LEU A 185 19.41 5.13 2.78
N ALA A 186 18.57 4.32 3.44
CA ALA A 186 17.19 4.68 3.76
C ALA A 186 17.12 5.95 4.61
N ARG A 187 17.92 6.03 5.69
CA ARG A 187 18.01 7.20 6.56
C ARG A 187 18.62 8.44 5.90
N ARG A 188 19.33 8.27 4.78
CA ARG A 188 19.84 9.39 3.98
C ARG A 188 18.77 9.94 3.03
N LEU A 189 17.91 9.06 2.49
CA LEU A 189 16.91 9.41 1.48
C LEU A 189 15.56 9.80 2.07
N TYR A 190 15.24 9.31 3.27
CA TYR A 190 13.97 9.55 3.96
C TYR A 190 14.20 10.08 5.38
N ASP A 191 13.19 10.76 5.90
CA ASP A 191 13.20 11.19 7.31
C ASP A 191 13.14 9.98 8.23
N TYR A 192 13.83 10.09 9.37
CA TYR A 192 13.83 9.09 10.43
C TYR A 192 13.23 9.71 11.69
N GLU A 193 12.08 9.21 12.11
CA GLU A 193 11.34 9.71 13.27
C GLU A 193 10.49 8.59 13.89
N PHE A 194 10.14 8.70 15.17
CA PHE A 194 9.36 7.69 15.90
C PHE A 194 10.02 6.30 15.91
N ASP A 195 11.36 6.28 15.89
CA ASP A 195 12.25 5.12 15.69
C ASP A 195 12.05 4.37 14.36
N GLN A 196 11.50 5.05 13.36
CA GLN A 196 11.06 4.48 12.09
C GLN A 196 11.60 5.30 10.91
N VAL A 197 11.92 4.62 9.81
CA VAL A 197 12.12 5.30 8.52
C VAL A 197 10.75 5.64 7.95
N LEU A 198 10.52 6.90 7.61
CA LEU A 198 9.25 7.37 7.06
C LEU A 198 9.21 7.14 5.54
N TYR A 199 9.12 5.88 5.12
CA TYR A 199 8.91 5.51 3.72
C TYR A 199 7.61 6.14 3.19
N SER A 200 7.69 6.71 2.00
CA SER A 200 6.53 7.35 1.38
C SER A 200 6.69 7.52 -0.13
N ARG A 201 5.58 7.79 -0.81
CA ARG A 201 5.59 8.33 -2.17
C ARG A 201 6.21 9.72 -2.16
N ASN A 202 6.88 10.08 -3.25
CA ASN A 202 7.46 11.40 -3.44
C ASN A 202 6.50 12.26 -4.28
N PRO A 203 5.80 13.24 -3.69
CA PRO A 203 4.78 14.03 -4.38
C PRO A 203 5.35 15.11 -5.31
N LYS A 204 6.67 15.37 -5.27
CA LYS A 204 7.31 16.45 -6.02
C LYS A 204 7.12 16.26 -7.53
N GLN A 205 6.57 17.28 -8.19
CA GLN A 205 6.32 17.31 -9.63
C GLN A 205 7.54 17.84 -10.39
N HIS A 206 8.49 16.96 -10.71
CA HIS A 206 9.57 17.22 -11.68
C HIS A 206 9.98 15.90 -12.34
N PRO A 207 10.62 15.93 -13.52
CA PRO A 207 11.35 14.78 -14.02
C PRO A 207 12.29 14.26 -12.92
N ARG A 208 12.08 13.02 -12.52
CA ARG A 208 12.88 12.35 -11.49
C ARG A 208 13.07 10.90 -11.87
N GLU A 209 14.18 10.34 -11.43
CA GLU A 209 14.43 8.91 -11.54
C GLU A 209 13.49 8.10 -10.62
N SER A 210 13.40 6.80 -10.89
CA SER A 210 12.65 5.83 -10.08
C SER A 210 13.17 5.76 -8.65
N SER A 211 12.29 5.53 -7.68
CA SER A 211 12.71 5.44 -6.27
C SER A 211 13.48 4.16 -5.98
N VAL A 212 14.26 4.14 -4.90
CA VAL A 212 14.91 2.90 -4.42
C VAL A 212 13.82 1.97 -3.86
N PRO A 213 13.68 0.73 -4.37
CA PRO A 213 12.67 -0.20 -3.88
C PRO A 213 13.17 -0.92 -2.62
N PHE A 214 13.14 -0.21 -1.49
CA PHE A 214 13.68 -0.70 -0.21
C PHE A 214 13.04 -2.01 0.22
N GLY A 215 11.72 -2.15 0.11
CA GLY A 215 11.02 -3.40 0.45
C GLY A 215 11.53 -4.59 -0.36
N PHE A 216 11.69 -4.44 -1.68
CA PHE A 216 12.26 -5.49 -2.55
C PHE A 216 13.69 -5.86 -2.16
N LEU A 217 14.56 -4.86 -1.99
CA LEU A 217 15.96 -5.05 -1.61
C LEU A 217 16.10 -5.69 -0.21
N TRP A 218 15.18 -5.36 0.71
CA TRP A 218 15.14 -5.95 2.05
C TRP A 218 14.85 -7.45 1.99
N GLN A 219 13.84 -7.83 1.19
CA GLN A 219 13.49 -9.25 1.02
C GLN A 219 14.63 -10.03 0.37
N LEU A 220 15.33 -9.46 -0.63
CA LEU A 220 16.49 -10.12 -1.24
C LEU A 220 17.69 -10.21 -0.28
N THR A 221 17.93 -9.17 0.51
CA THR A 221 19.05 -9.17 1.47
C THR A 221 18.86 -10.23 2.55
N ALA A 222 17.62 -10.53 2.93
CA ALA A 222 17.32 -11.63 3.85
C ALA A 222 17.73 -13.01 3.33
N ARG A 223 17.74 -13.21 2.00
CA ARG A 223 18.22 -14.46 1.35
C ARG A 223 19.73 -14.63 1.42
N VAL A 224 20.46 -13.57 1.74
CA VAL A 224 21.92 -13.60 1.75
C VAL A 224 22.40 -14.34 2.99
N GLU A 225 23.40 -15.20 2.83
CA GLU A 225 24.03 -15.87 3.95
C GLU A 225 24.83 -14.89 4.82
N GLY A 226 24.98 -15.21 6.10
CA GLY A 226 25.76 -14.43 7.07
C GLY A 226 27.28 -14.59 6.90
N LEU A 227 27.79 -14.69 5.67
CA LEU A 227 29.20 -14.87 5.38
C LEU A 227 29.97 -13.55 5.35
N THR A 228 31.29 -13.62 5.58
CA THR A 228 32.19 -12.48 5.44
C THR A 228 32.25 -12.03 4.00
N SER A 229 32.24 -10.71 3.79
CA SER A 229 32.37 -10.09 2.47
C SER A 229 33.61 -10.60 1.71
N ILE A 230 33.43 -10.92 0.44
CA ILE A 230 34.49 -11.43 -0.46
C ILE A 230 35.01 -10.36 -1.42
N VAL A 231 34.53 -9.12 -1.32
CA VAL A 231 34.92 -7.98 -2.17
C VAL A 231 35.47 -6.83 -1.34
N ALA A 232 36.52 -6.17 -1.84
CA ALA A 232 37.09 -4.99 -1.19
C ALA A 232 36.16 -3.77 -1.32
N ASP A 233 35.66 -3.51 -2.53
CA ASP A 233 34.80 -2.37 -2.84
C ASP A 233 33.30 -2.72 -2.72
N HIS A 234 32.88 -2.94 -1.48
CA HIS A 234 31.51 -3.35 -1.18
C HIS A 234 30.47 -2.26 -1.51
N ASN A 235 30.81 -0.97 -1.38
CA ASN A 235 29.85 0.11 -1.61
C ASN A 235 29.48 0.23 -3.09
N ASP A 236 30.45 0.16 -3.99
CA ASP A 236 30.18 0.23 -5.44
C ASP A 236 29.33 -0.97 -5.90
N VAL A 237 29.61 -2.16 -5.38
CA VAL A 237 28.81 -3.37 -5.66
C VAL A 237 27.37 -3.20 -5.18
N LEU A 238 27.15 -2.66 -3.98
CA LEU A 238 25.82 -2.40 -3.43
C LEU A 238 25.07 -1.32 -4.21
N HIS A 239 25.74 -0.24 -4.61
CA HIS A 239 25.14 0.79 -5.48
C HIS A 239 24.70 0.22 -6.83
N GLN A 240 25.47 -0.69 -7.42
CA GLN A 240 25.07 -1.40 -8.64
C GLN A 240 23.86 -2.32 -8.40
N ALA A 241 23.78 -2.99 -7.24
CA ALA A 241 22.61 -3.79 -6.88
C ALA A 241 21.35 -2.93 -6.74
N VAL A 242 21.47 -1.75 -6.12
CA VAL A 242 20.39 -0.76 -6.01
C VAL A 242 19.95 -0.23 -7.38
N ALA A 243 20.90 0.06 -8.27
CA ALA A 243 20.60 0.53 -9.63
C ALA A 243 19.80 -0.51 -10.44
N LEU A 244 20.24 -1.78 -10.42
CA LEU A 244 19.51 -2.88 -11.05
C LEU A 244 18.12 -3.07 -10.44
N ALA A 245 17.98 -2.94 -9.11
CA ALA A 245 16.70 -3.04 -8.44
C ALA A 245 15.75 -1.90 -8.84
N ARG A 246 16.24 -0.66 -8.96
CA ARG A 246 15.46 0.49 -9.46
C ARG A 246 14.94 0.22 -10.87
N ASP A 247 15.81 -0.25 -11.77
CA ASP A 247 15.44 -0.55 -13.15
C ASP A 247 14.41 -1.68 -13.22
N LEU A 248 14.64 -2.76 -12.48
CA LEU A 248 13.73 -3.90 -12.46
C LEU A 248 12.34 -3.54 -11.93
N VAL A 249 12.29 -2.80 -10.82
CA VAL A 249 11.02 -2.41 -10.19
C VAL A 249 10.33 -1.31 -11.01
N ALA A 250 11.06 -0.46 -11.73
CA ALA A 250 10.45 0.51 -12.65
C ALA A 250 9.55 -0.21 -13.68
N LEU A 251 9.97 -1.37 -14.21
CA LEU A 251 9.20 -2.14 -15.19
C LEU A 251 7.87 -2.69 -14.68
N THR A 252 7.67 -2.75 -13.36
CA THR A 252 6.34 -3.08 -12.79
C THR A 252 5.31 -2.00 -13.06
N GLY A 253 5.75 -0.75 -13.31
CA GLY A 253 4.87 0.35 -13.65
C GLY A 253 3.93 0.79 -12.52
N ILE A 254 4.26 0.54 -11.25
CA ILE A 254 3.40 0.86 -10.09
C ILE A 254 3.78 2.13 -9.32
N GLU A 255 4.99 2.67 -9.55
CA GLU A 255 5.42 3.91 -8.92
C GLU A 255 4.62 5.12 -9.45
N SER A 256 4.30 6.07 -8.57
CA SER A 256 3.67 7.34 -8.91
C SER A 256 4.66 8.50 -8.98
N TYR A 257 4.46 9.40 -9.94
CA TYR A 257 5.38 10.52 -10.23
C TYR A 257 4.70 11.90 -10.09
N GLY A 258 3.60 11.99 -9.35
CA GLY A 258 2.94 13.26 -9.07
C GLY A 258 1.94 13.14 -7.93
N GLN A 259 1.65 14.28 -7.28
CA GLN A 259 0.77 14.39 -6.11
C GLN A 259 -0.70 13.99 -6.33
N PHE A 260 -1.14 13.84 -7.58
CA PHE A 260 -2.54 13.55 -7.92
C PHE A 260 -2.80 12.06 -8.17
N TRP A 261 -1.91 11.17 -7.71
CA TRP A 261 -1.96 9.73 -8.00
C TRP A 261 -3.20 9.00 -7.44
N ALA A 262 -3.85 9.58 -6.42
CA ALA A 262 -5.07 9.06 -5.82
C ALA A 262 -6.36 9.65 -6.43
N LEU A 263 -6.26 10.65 -7.31
CA LEU A 263 -7.42 11.31 -7.90
C LEU A 263 -7.97 10.50 -9.09
N SER A 264 -9.29 10.59 -9.29
CA SER A 264 -9.97 10.08 -10.49
C SER A 264 -9.80 8.57 -10.74
N VAL A 265 -9.79 7.77 -9.67
CA VAL A 265 -9.85 6.31 -9.78
C VAL A 265 -11.23 5.92 -10.32
N SER A 266 -11.27 5.28 -11.50
CA SER A 266 -12.52 4.83 -12.11
C SER A 266 -13.06 3.59 -11.40
N THR A 267 -14.38 3.38 -11.42
CA THR A 267 -15.02 2.16 -10.89
C THR A 267 -14.53 0.90 -11.60
N ARG A 268 -14.07 1.01 -12.86
CA ARG A 268 -13.55 -0.09 -13.66
C ARG A 268 -12.13 -0.52 -13.27
N ASP A 269 -11.30 0.43 -12.84
CA ASP A 269 -9.88 0.19 -12.55
C ASP A 269 -9.58 0.06 -11.06
N ILE A 270 -10.60 0.15 -10.18
CA ILE A 270 -10.39 0.23 -8.73
C ILE A 270 -9.69 -1.01 -8.15
N ASP A 271 -9.99 -2.21 -8.67
CA ASP A 271 -9.36 -3.45 -8.24
C ASP A 271 -7.87 -3.49 -8.61
N GLN A 272 -7.52 -3.09 -9.83
CA GLN A 272 -6.14 -2.99 -10.28
C GLN A 272 -5.39 -1.87 -9.56
N TRP A 273 -6.03 -0.73 -9.32
CA TRP A 273 -5.45 0.38 -8.56
C TRP A 273 -5.10 -0.05 -7.13
N LEU A 274 -6.01 -0.78 -6.46
CA LEU A 274 -5.76 -1.35 -5.13
C LEU A 274 -4.61 -2.36 -5.16
N ALA A 275 -4.52 -3.19 -6.20
CA ALA A 275 -3.43 -4.14 -6.40
C ALA A 275 -2.07 -3.44 -6.57
N ASP A 276 -2.03 -2.37 -7.36
CA ASP A 276 -0.82 -1.59 -7.60
C ASP A 276 -0.40 -0.85 -6.32
N ALA A 277 -1.36 -0.37 -5.51
CA ALA A 277 -1.09 0.25 -4.22
C ALA A 277 -0.48 -0.74 -3.22
N THR A 278 -1.03 -1.94 -3.08
CA THR A 278 -0.48 -2.97 -2.18
C THR A 278 0.87 -3.49 -2.64
N LEU A 279 1.08 -3.66 -3.95
CA LEU A 279 2.37 -4.01 -4.52
C LEU A 279 3.39 -2.89 -4.31
N HIS A 280 2.99 -1.63 -4.42
CA HIS A 280 3.85 -0.48 -4.16
C HIS A 280 4.37 -0.49 -2.73
N ASP A 281 3.48 -0.65 -1.77
CA ASP A 281 3.89 -0.63 -0.37
C ASP A 281 4.80 -1.82 -0.05
N HIS A 282 4.56 -3.00 -0.63
CA HIS A 282 5.46 -4.16 -0.52
C HIS A 282 6.86 -3.90 -1.11
N LEU A 283 6.95 -3.22 -2.24
CA LEU A 283 8.23 -3.01 -2.94
C LEU A 283 9.04 -1.82 -2.40
N PHE A 284 8.38 -0.79 -1.88
CA PHE A 284 9.03 0.48 -1.52
C PHE A 284 9.06 0.76 -0.01
N SER A 285 8.34 0.01 0.82
CA SER A 285 8.25 0.25 2.26
C SER A 285 8.44 -1.02 3.09
N LEU A 286 8.50 -0.85 4.41
CA LEU A 286 8.58 -1.92 5.39
C LEU A 286 7.43 -1.76 6.39
N GLN A 287 6.92 -2.87 6.92
CA GLN A 287 6.02 -2.83 8.08
C GLN A 287 6.84 -2.55 9.32
N GLN A 288 6.48 -1.49 10.05
CA GLN A 288 7.31 -0.96 11.12
C GLN A 288 6.48 -0.62 12.36
N TRP A 289 6.97 -1.04 13.52
CA TRP A 289 6.49 -0.56 14.81
C TRP A 289 7.63 0.15 15.55
N THR A 290 7.26 1.06 16.43
CA THR A 290 8.22 1.61 17.38
C THR A 290 8.57 0.51 18.41
N PRO A 291 9.84 0.11 18.57
CA PRO A 291 10.17 -1.14 19.25
C PRO A 291 9.61 -1.28 20.67
N PHE A 292 9.55 -0.17 21.43
CA PHE A 292 9.11 -0.16 22.83
C PHE A 292 7.68 -0.66 23.05
N ILE A 293 6.83 -0.66 22.01
CA ILE A 293 5.43 -1.08 22.13
C ILE A 293 5.30 -2.61 22.17
N THR A 294 6.31 -3.32 21.66
CA THR A 294 6.25 -4.77 21.43
C THR A 294 5.91 -5.57 22.69
N PRO A 295 6.52 -5.32 23.87
CA PRO A 295 6.19 -6.07 25.09
C PRO A 295 4.75 -5.84 25.55
N ILE A 296 4.28 -4.58 25.50
CA ILE A 296 2.89 -4.22 25.84
C ILE A 296 1.95 -4.94 24.88
N PHE A 297 2.23 -4.85 23.59
CA PHE A 297 1.45 -5.49 22.53
C PHE A 297 1.31 -7.00 22.77
N LEU A 298 2.42 -7.72 23.00
CA LEU A 298 2.40 -9.17 23.19
C LEU A 298 1.52 -9.57 24.38
N ARG A 299 1.68 -8.87 25.51
CA ARG A 299 0.90 -9.12 26.73
C ARG A 299 -0.58 -8.83 26.55
N SER A 300 -0.95 -7.70 25.97
CA SER A 300 -2.37 -7.32 25.80
C SER A 300 -3.08 -8.09 24.70
N PHE A 301 -2.36 -8.43 23.62
CA PHE A 301 -2.95 -9.10 22.46
C PHE A 301 -3.21 -10.58 22.77
N PHE A 302 -2.19 -11.30 23.23
CA PHE A 302 -2.28 -12.74 23.46
C PHE A 302 -2.69 -13.13 24.89
N GLY A 303 -2.50 -12.24 25.87
CA GLY A 303 -2.68 -12.55 27.28
C GLY A 303 -1.62 -13.53 27.81
N THR A 304 -1.63 -13.79 29.12
CA THR A 304 -0.71 -14.72 29.78
C THR A 304 -1.41 -15.95 30.36
N ASP A 305 -2.72 -16.06 30.18
CA ASP A 305 -3.54 -17.14 30.78
C ASP A 305 -3.12 -18.54 30.31
N GLN A 306 -2.55 -18.63 29.11
CA GLN A 306 -2.11 -19.89 28.50
C GLN A 306 -0.63 -20.20 28.75
N ASP A 307 0.11 -19.34 29.47
CA ASP A 307 1.57 -19.45 29.60
C ASP A 307 2.02 -20.78 30.20
N SER A 308 1.32 -21.31 31.20
CA SER A 308 1.65 -22.61 31.80
C SER A 308 1.57 -23.74 30.77
N ARG A 309 0.57 -23.72 29.89
CA ARG A 309 0.40 -24.70 28.80
C ARG A 309 1.45 -24.51 27.71
N LEU A 310 1.73 -23.25 27.34
CA LEU A 310 2.76 -22.91 26.35
C LEU A 310 4.15 -23.35 26.84
N ARG A 311 4.54 -23.05 28.09
CA ARG A 311 5.81 -23.50 28.67
C ARG A 311 5.93 -25.03 28.67
N GLY A 312 4.84 -25.74 28.99
CA GLY A 312 4.83 -27.21 28.97
C GLY A 312 5.05 -27.84 27.59
N GLN A 313 4.71 -27.15 26.49
CA GLN A 313 4.82 -27.70 25.13
C GLN A 313 5.93 -27.07 24.27
N LEU A 314 6.20 -25.78 24.47
CA LEU A 314 7.16 -25.00 23.70
C LEU A 314 8.44 -24.71 24.48
N GLY A 315 8.40 -24.73 25.82
CA GLY A 315 9.51 -24.30 26.69
C GLY A 315 9.50 -22.80 27.01
N TRP A 316 8.50 -22.05 26.53
CA TRP A 316 8.33 -20.62 26.75
C TRP A 316 6.84 -20.23 26.69
N GLY A 317 6.46 -19.13 27.33
CA GLY A 317 5.13 -18.49 27.30
C GLY A 317 5.18 -17.06 26.74
N VAL A 318 4.03 -16.40 26.63
CA VAL A 318 3.90 -15.03 26.11
C VAL A 318 4.72 -14.05 26.94
N GLU A 319 4.71 -14.19 28.27
CA GLU A 319 5.50 -13.31 29.14
C GLU A 319 7.01 -13.45 28.90
N ASP A 320 7.49 -14.65 28.56
CA ASP A 320 8.90 -14.90 28.28
C ASP A 320 9.31 -14.20 26.97
N ALA A 321 8.45 -14.24 25.95
CA ALA A 321 8.66 -13.52 24.68
C ALA A 321 8.61 -11.98 24.85
N ALA A 322 7.73 -11.47 25.71
CA ALA A 322 7.67 -10.06 26.06
C ALA A 322 8.93 -9.60 26.81
N THR A 323 9.39 -10.39 27.79
CA THR A 323 10.64 -10.15 28.54
C THR A 323 11.87 -10.17 27.62
N ALA A 324 11.94 -11.13 26.69
CA ALA A 324 13.00 -11.16 25.68
C ALA A 324 13.00 -9.91 24.78
N SER A 325 11.80 -9.42 24.43
CA SER A 325 11.64 -8.18 23.67
C SER A 325 12.16 -6.96 24.45
N GLU A 326 11.93 -6.88 25.76
CA GLU A 326 12.46 -5.82 26.61
C GLU A 326 13.99 -5.84 26.70
N ALA A 327 14.58 -7.02 26.87
CA ALA A 327 16.03 -7.18 26.85
C ALA A 327 16.62 -6.72 25.51
N LEU A 328 16.00 -7.09 24.39
CA LEU A 328 16.44 -6.63 23.07
C LEU A 328 16.41 -5.12 22.93
N ILE A 329 15.32 -4.48 23.35
CA ILE A 329 15.17 -3.01 23.26
C ILE A 329 16.28 -2.30 24.03
N ARG A 330 16.68 -2.87 25.18
CA ARG A 330 17.73 -2.35 26.06
C ARG A 330 19.14 -2.57 25.51
N GLU A 331 19.44 -3.78 25.03
CA GLU A 331 20.82 -4.20 24.69
C GLU A 331 21.21 -3.87 23.24
N VAL A 332 20.25 -3.80 22.31
CA VAL A 332 20.53 -3.61 20.89
C VAL A 332 20.41 -2.13 20.53
N ALA A 333 21.54 -1.42 20.54
CA ALA A 333 21.57 0.02 20.23
C ALA A 333 21.44 0.35 18.73
N THR A 334 21.95 -0.52 17.84
CA THR A 334 22.06 -0.25 16.39
C THR A 334 20.96 -0.93 15.56
N SER A 335 20.72 -0.41 14.36
CA SER A 335 19.89 -1.04 13.32
C SER A 335 20.73 -1.12 12.04
N PRO A 336 20.98 -2.30 11.45
CA PRO A 336 20.74 -3.62 12.04
C PRO A 336 21.49 -3.84 13.36
N GLY A 337 21.12 -4.88 14.10
CA GLY A 337 21.66 -5.18 15.43
C GLY A 337 22.03 -6.64 15.63
N VAL A 338 22.80 -6.92 16.67
CA VAL A 338 23.13 -8.28 17.14
C VAL A 338 22.75 -8.36 18.62
N LEU A 339 22.10 -9.46 19.00
CA LEU A 339 21.77 -9.78 20.38
C LEU A 339 22.49 -11.08 20.76
N THR A 340 23.20 -11.04 21.88
CA THR A 340 23.90 -12.22 22.41
C THR A 340 22.97 -13.11 23.22
N GLU A 341 23.24 -14.40 23.24
CA GLU A 341 22.49 -15.34 24.08
C GLU A 341 22.60 -14.97 25.57
N SER A 342 23.80 -14.57 26.01
CA SER A 342 24.06 -14.11 27.38
C SER A 342 23.21 -12.91 27.82
N ALA A 343 22.86 -12.03 26.88
CA ALA A 343 21.98 -10.90 27.18
C ALA A 343 20.55 -11.37 27.52
N LEU A 344 20.07 -12.41 26.85
CA LEU A 344 18.77 -13.02 27.15
C LEU A 344 18.83 -13.86 28.44
N GLU A 345 19.91 -14.61 28.66
CA GLU A 345 20.12 -15.41 29.88
C GLU A 345 20.21 -14.56 31.15
N SER A 346 20.52 -13.26 31.03
CA SER A 346 20.51 -12.33 32.15
C SER A 346 19.11 -12.05 32.72
N VAL A 347 18.05 -12.31 31.93
CA VAL A 347 16.65 -12.03 32.29
C VAL A 347 15.75 -13.27 32.24
N LEU A 348 16.17 -14.34 31.59
CA LEU A 348 15.40 -15.57 31.40
C LEU A 348 16.25 -16.82 31.66
N PRO A 349 15.66 -17.95 32.10
CA PRO A 349 16.39 -19.21 32.23
C PRO A 349 16.98 -19.69 30.90
N ALA A 350 18.18 -20.27 30.93
CA ALA A 350 18.88 -20.74 29.72
C ALA A 350 18.05 -21.71 28.84
N GLU A 351 17.29 -22.62 29.47
CA GLU A 351 16.41 -23.54 28.73
C GLU A 351 15.29 -22.80 27.98
N THR A 352 14.72 -21.75 28.59
CA THR A 352 13.71 -20.88 27.97
C THR A 352 14.31 -20.05 26.84
N VAL A 353 15.53 -19.53 27.02
CA VAL A 353 16.26 -18.80 25.96
C VAL A 353 16.49 -19.71 24.75
N SER A 354 17.00 -20.92 24.97
CA SER A 354 17.21 -21.91 23.90
C SER A 354 15.92 -22.24 23.15
N ALA A 355 14.82 -22.42 23.89
CA ALA A 355 13.50 -22.70 23.32
C ALA A 355 12.94 -21.50 22.51
N LEU A 356 13.08 -20.27 23.02
CA LEU A 356 12.70 -19.05 22.31
C LEU A 356 13.52 -18.89 21.03
N LEU A 357 14.84 -19.00 21.10
CA LEU A 357 15.71 -18.84 19.94
C LEU A 357 15.46 -19.91 18.87
N ARG A 358 15.08 -21.13 19.26
CA ARG A 358 14.64 -22.17 18.31
C ARG A 358 13.44 -21.69 17.48
N ASP A 359 12.42 -21.12 18.11
CA ASP A 359 11.15 -20.79 17.48
C ASP A 359 11.13 -19.39 16.83
N LEU A 360 11.82 -18.40 17.42
CA LEU A 360 11.85 -17.00 16.99
C LEU A 360 13.03 -16.69 16.04
N THR A 361 13.87 -17.65 15.71
CA THR A 361 14.98 -17.49 14.76
C THR A 361 14.74 -18.26 13.47
N HIS A 362 14.97 -17.59 12.33
CA HIS A 362 15.10 -18.24 11.03
C HIS A 362 16.30 -19.18 11.06
N GLN A 363 16.02 -20.49 11.05
CA GLN A 363 17.02 -21.54 10.90
C GLN A 363 17.28 -21.79 9.42
N ALA A 364 18.43 -22.37 9.07
CA ALA A 364 18.76 -22.68 7.68
C ALA A 364 17.66 -23.54 6.99
N PRO A 365 17.34 -23.29 5.70
CA PRO A 365 17.95 -22.31 4.80
C PRO A 365 17.62 -20.84 5.16
N THR A 366 18.34 -19.88 4.59
CA THR A 366 18.10 -18.45 4.82
C THR A 366 16.64 -18.06 4.51
N PRO A 367 16.08 -17.06 5.21
CA PRO A 367 14.72 -16.58 4.92
C PRO A 367 14.58 -16.12 3.47
N ASN A 368 13.35 -16.11 2.98
CA ASN A 368 12.92 -15.70 1.65
C ASN A 368 13.54 -16.51 0.51
N ASN A 369 13.91 -17.77 0.73
CA ASN A 369 14.65 -18.55 -0.26
C ASN A 369 13.98 -18.61 -1.66
N ASN A 370 12.64 -18.57 -1.68
CA ASN A 370 11.80 -18.59 -2.90
C ASN A 370 11.37 -17.19 -3.41
N TYR A 371 11.84 -16.10 -2.79
CA TYR A 371 11.54 -14.74 -3.22
C TYR A 371 12.40 -14.36 -4.44
N VAL A 372 11.89 -14.64 -5.65
CA VAL A 372 12.66 -14.62 -6.91
C VAL A 372 12.30 -13.49 -7.88
N SER A 373 11.26 -12.72 -7.59
CA SER A 373 10.88 -11.54 -8.38
C SER A 373 10.14 -10.51 -7.50
N PRO A 374 9.92 -9.28 -8.00
CA PRO A 374 9.07 -8.29 -7.33
C PRO A 374 7.66 -8.80 -7.01
N PHE A 375 7.16 -9.79 -7.76
CA PHE A 375 5.82 -10.36 -7.59
C PHE A 375 5.80 -11.56 -6.62
N SER A 376 6.93 -11.98 -6.06
CA SER A 376 7.03 -13.15 -5.17
C SER A 376 6.64 -12.87 -3.71
N ALA A 377 5.79 -11.87 -3.43
CA ALA A 377 5.36 -11.56 -2.06
C ALA A 377 4.80 -12.77 -1.26
N PRO A 378 4.06 -13.73 -1.86
CA PRO A 378 3.67 -14.99 -1.20
C PRO A 378 4.83 -15.82 -0.65
N GLU A 379 6.03 -15.65 -1.18
CA GLU A 379 7.25 -16.36 -0.78
C GLU A 379 8.11 -15.54 0.21
N ALA A 380 7.69 -14.32 0.56
CA ALA A 380 8.33 -13.55 1.61
C ALA A 380 7.93 -14.13 2.98
N ASP A 381 8.93 -14.54 3.75
CA ASP A 381 8.81 -15.14 5.08
C ASP A 381 9.66 -14.44 6.16
N LEU A 382 10.50 -13.46 5.80
CA LEU A 382 11.35 -12.73 6.75
C LEU A 382 10.57 -12.20 7.95
N MET A 383 9.37 -11.65 7.71
CA MET A 383 8.50 -11.06 8.74
C MET A 383 7.92 -12.08 9.72
N PHE A 384 8.05 -13.39 9.52
CA PHE A 384 7.47 -14.38 10.44
C PHE A 384 8.34 -14.67 11.66
N LYS A 385 9.59 -14.20 11.67
CA LYS A 385 10.49 -14.36 12.80
C LYS A 385 11.41 -13.16 12.96
N PRO A 386 11.60 -12.65 14.19
CA PRO A 386 12.39 -11.44 14.43
C PRO A 386 13.90 -11.64 14.21
N PHE A 387 14.39 -12.89 14.30
CA PHE A 387 15.82 -13.18 14.33
C PHE A 387 16.30 -13.98 13.12
N CYS A 388 17.53 -13.72 12.72
CA CYS A 388 18.31 -14.56 11.81
C CYS A 388 19.58 -15.06 12.51
N ARG A 389 20.05 -16.27 12.22
CA ARG A 389 21.33 -16.77 12.77
C ARG A 389 22.52 -15.91 12.37
N ALA A 390 23.33 -15.42 13.31
CA ALA A 390 24.55 -14.65 13.02
C ALA A 390 25.74 -15.58 12.69
N GLY A 391 25.80 -16.07 11.45
CA GLY A 391 26.88 -16.96 11.01
C GLY A 391 26.92 -18.27 11.83
N SER A 392 28.11 -18.67 12.27
CA SER A 392 28.33 -19.89 13.09
C SER A 392 28.28 -19.63 14.61
N THR A 393 27.95 -18.43 15.05
CA THR A 393 27.87 -18.08 16.48
C THR A 393 26.49 -18.41 17.05
N ALA A 394 26.40 -18.47 18.37
CA ALA A 394 25.12 -18.62 19.07
C ALA A 394 24.24 -17.35 18.97
N ASP A 395 24.85 -16.21 18.69
CA ASP A 395 24.21 -14.90 18.62
C ASP A 395 23.17 -14.81 17.49
N VAL A 396 22.22 -13.89 17.67
CA VAL A 396 21.17 -13.62 16.70
C VAL A 396 21.29 -12.22 16.11
N PHE A 397 21.02 -12.15 14.81
CA PHE A 397 21.02 -10.92 14.02
C PHE A 397 19.60 -10.41 13.82
N ILE A 398 19.43 -9.09 14.00
CA ILE A 398 18.17 -8.38 13.80
C ILE A 398 18.33 -7.49 12.57
N PRO A 399 17.64 -7.78 11.45
CA PRO A 399 17.76 -7.03 10.21
C PRO A 399 17.43 -5.55 10.34
N THR A 400 16.38 -5.21 11.09
CA THR A 400 16.06 -3.82 11.45
C THR A 400 15.26 -3.81 12.75
N ARG A 401 15.51 -2.80 13.57
CA ARG A 401 14.80 -2.63 14.85
C ARG A 401 13.31 -2.34 14.65
N SER A 402 12.93 -1.62 13.61
CA SER A 402 11.54 -1.18 13.41
C SER A 402 10.63 -2.32 12.92
N ALA A 403 11.15 -3.33 12.22
CA ALA A 403 10.37 -4.52 11.83
C ALA A 403 10.35 -5.64 12.90
N PHE A 404 11.06 -5.46 14.03
CA PHE A 404 11.15 -6.45 15.10
C PHE A 404 9.78 -6.77 15.72
N GLY A 405 9.01 -5.74 16.08
CA GLY A 405 7.72 -5.89 16.76
C GLY A 405 6.70 -6.71 15.94
N PRO A 406 6.43 -6.34 14.68
CA PRO A 406 5.58 -7.13 13.79
C PRO A 406 6.04 -8.59 13.67
N ALA A 407 7.35 -8.82 13.58
CA ALA A 407 7.89 -10.17 13.45
C ALA A 407 7.79 -11.01 14.72
N CYS A 408 7.91 -10.38 15.89
CA CYS A 408 7.61 -10.99 17.18
C CYS A 408 6.15 -11.44 17.29
N TYR A 409 5.21 -10.59 16.86
CA TYR A 409 3.79 -10.98 16.83
C TYR A 409 3.57 -12.23 15.97
N GLU A 410 4.13 -12.27 14.76
CA GLU A 410 3.95 -13.42 13.87
C GLU A 410 4.56 -14.70 14.45
N ALA A 411 5.77 -14.61 15.02
CA ALA A 411 6.44 -15.76 15.64
C ALA A 411 5.66 -16.30 16.85
N VAL A 412 5.16 -15.40 17.71
CA VAL A 412 4.33 -15.77 18.87
C VAL A 412 3.01 -16.39 18.41
N ALA A 413 2.31 -15.76 17.46
CA ALA A 413 1.08 -16.31 16.89
C ALA A 413 1.30 -17.71 16.28
N ALA A 414 2.44 -17.93 15.60
CA ALA A 414 2.80 -19.24 15.07
C ALA A 414 3.06 -20.26 16.18
N GLY A 415 3.70 -19.86 17.28
CA GLY A 415 3.88 -20.69 18.48
C GLY A 415 2.54 -21.11 19.10
N LEU A 416 1.65 -20.14 19.34
CA LEU A 416 0.32 -20.39 19.90
C LEU A 416 -0.49 -21.38 19.04
N ARG A 417 -0.44 -21.27 17.71
CA ARG A 417 -1.15 -22.18 16.79
C ARG A 417 -0.68 -23.64 16.87
N LYS A 418 0.52 -23.92 17.40
CA LYS A 418 1.00 -25.29 17.63
C LYS A 418 0.36 -25.93 18.87
N VAL A 419 -0.08 -25.11 19.82
CA VAL A 419 -0.52 -25.55 21.15
C VAL A 419 -2.04 -25.43 21.31
N LEU A 420 -2.61 -24.34 20.80
CA LEU A 420 -4.02 -23.98 20.94
C LEU A 420 -4.83 -24.42 19.71
N THR A 421 -6.12 -24.68 19.95
CA THR A 421 -7.09 -24.99 18.91
C THR A 421 -7.43 -23.76 18.06
N LYS A 422 -8.01 -23.99 16.88
CA LYS A 422 -8.44 -22.91 15.98
C LYS A 422 -9.44 -21.96 16.64
N ASP A 423 -10.34 -22.48 17.47
CA ASP A 423 -11.37 -21.68 18.13
C ASP A 423 -10.76 -20.83 19.27
N GLU A 424 -9.84 -21.39 20.06
CA GLU A 424 -9.07 -20.62 21.06
C GLU A 424 -8.26 -19.49 20.41
N ILE A 425 -7.59 -19.76 19.28
CA ILE A 425 -6.89 -18.73 18.51
C ILE A 425 -7.87 -17.69 17.95
N GLY A 426 -9.02 -18.13 17.45
CA GLY A 426 -10.07 -17.26 16.94
C GLY A 426 -10.58 -16.29 18.01
N ALA A 427 -10.83 -16.77 19.23
CA ALA A 427 -11.24 -15.94 20.36
C ALA A 427 -10.14 -14.96 20.78
N LEU A 428 -8.89 -15.42 20.91
CA LEU A 428 -7.76 -14.56 21.28
C LEU A 428 -7.53 -13.44 20.27
N THR A 429 -7.56 -13.77 18.97
CA THR A 429 -7.29 -12.82 17.88
C THR A 429 -8.48 -11.92 17.56
N GLY A 430 -9.71 -12.37 17.82
CA GLY A 430 -10.93 -11.61 17.57
C GLY A 430 -10.92 -10.25 18.27
N GLU A 431 -10.64 -10.27 19.57
CA GLU A 431 -10.64 -9.08 20.45
C GLU A 431 -9.21 -8.58 20.76
N GLY A 432 -8.17 -9.30 20.34
CA GLY A 432 -6.79 -9.00 20.72
C GLY A 432 -6.33 -7.61 20.31
N LEU A 433 -6.79 -7.12 19.15
CA LEU A 433 -6.47 -5.77 18.68
C LEU A 433 -7.17 -4.70 19.52
N GLU A 434 -8.40 -4.95 19.98
CA GLU A 434 -9.18 -4.03 20.82
C GLU A 434 -8.51 -3.87 22.18
N ARG A 435 -8.24 -4.99 22.86
CA ARG A 435 -7.50 -5.01 24.14
C ARG A 435 -6.17 -4.29 24.05
N THR A 436 -5.45 -4.51 22.95
CA THR A 436 -4.14 -3.88 22.74
C THR A 436 -4.23 -2.40 22.44
N THR A 437 -5.21 -1.99 21.66
CA THR A 437 -5.46 -0.56 21.39
C THR A 437 -5.81 0.16 22.69
N GLY A 438 -6.69 -0.41 23.52
CA GLY A 438 -7.01 0.11 24.85
C GLY A 438 -5.78 0.17 25.77
N ALA A 439 -4.94 -0.88 25.79
CA ALA A 439 -3.73 -0.92 26.59
C ALA A 439 -2.70 0.15 26.19
N ILE A 440 -2.50 0.38 24.88
CA ILE A 440 -1.56 1.39 24.37
C ILE A 440 -2.06 2.81 24.67
N LEU A 441 -3.37 3.06 24.53
CA LEU A 441 -3.98 4.33 24.90
C LEU A 441 -3.76 4.62 26.39
N LYS A 442 -4.09 3.65 27.27
CA LYS A 442 -3.90 3.77 28.73
C LYS A 442 -2.44 3.93 29.13
N PHE A 443 -1.52 3.24 28.46
CA PHE A 443 -0.08 3.40 28.67
C PHE A 443 0.40 4.84 28.38
N ARG A 444 -0.33 5.58 27.54
CA ARG A 444 -0.08 6.97 27.19
C ARG A 444 -1.01 7.96 27.91
N ASP A 445 -1.67 7.49 28.97
CA ASP A 445 -2.62 8.24 29.81
C ASP A 445 -3.86 8.77 29.06
N VAL A 446 -4.23 8.11 27.96
CA VAL A 446 -5.48 8.34 27.23
C VAL A 446 -6.44 7.20 27.58
N HIS A 447 -7.50 7.50 28.31
CA HIS A 447 -8.41 6.48 28.83
C HIS A 447 -9.70 6.41 28.01
N PRO A 448 -10.01 5.28 27.34
CA PRO A 448 -11.32 5.04 26.75
C PRO A 448 -12.43 5.12 27.79
N THR A 449 -13.53 5.79 27.44
CA THR A 449 -14.74 5.81 28.28
C THR A 449 -15.64 4.60 28.03
N ILE A 450 -15.51 4.00 26.85
CA ILE A 450 -16.19 2.76 26.45
C ILE A 450 -15.13 1.81 25.91
N GLU A 451 -15.21 0.54 26.34
CA GLU A 451 -14.43 -0.59 25.84
C GLU A 451 -15.38 -1.78 25.66
N ALA A 452 -15.49 -2.28 24.43
CA ALA A 452 -16.31 -3.44 24.02
C ALA A 452 -17.74 -3.42 24.59
N LYS A 453 -18.52 -2.37 24.28
CA LYS A 453 -19.93 -2.27 24.73
C LYS A 453 -20.92 -2.36 23.58
N SER A 454 -21.96 -3.17 23.79
CA SER A 454 -23.07 -3.38 22.86
C SER A 454 -24.31 -2.55 23.18
N TYR A 455 -25.10 -2.27 22.16
CA TYR A 455 -26.40 -1.60 22.26
C TYR A 455 -27.39 -2.18 21.23
N GLN A 456 -28.68 -2.12 21.58
CA GLN A 456 -29.79 -2.41 20.68
C GLN A 456 -30.71 -1.19 20.61
N MET A 457 -30.69 -0.47 19.49
CA MET A 457 -31.45 0.78 19.34
C MET A 457 -32.01 0.93 17.94
N ALA A 458 -33.27 1.40 17.84
CA ALA A 458 -33.97 1.66 16.58
C ALA A 458 -33.95 0.47 15.60
N GLY A 459 -34.04 -0.77 16.12
CA GLY A 459 -34.03 -2.00 15.31
C GLY A 459 -32.66 -2.36 14.73
N ALA A 460 -31.57 -1.74 15.21
CA ALA A 460 -30.21 -2.05 14.84
C ALA A 460 -29.39 -2.45 16.07
N ASP A 461 -28.62 -3.52 15.93
CA ASP A 461 -27.61 -3.94 16.89
C ASP A 461 -26.28 -3.26 16.54
N GLY A 462 -25.53 -2.85 17.55
CA GLY A 462 -24.19 -2.30 17.38
C GLY A 462 -23.31 -2.59 18.59
N GLU A 463 -22.02 -2.69 18.33
CA GLU A 463 -20.97 -2.86 19.33
C GLU A 463 -19.89 -1.82 19.03
N CYS A 464 -19.52 -1.04 20.05
CA CYS A 464 -18.43 -0.09 19.96
C CYS A 464 -17.19 -0.69 20.62
N ASP A 465 -16.14 -0.92 19.84
CA ASP A 465 -14.89 -1.49 20.33
C ASP A 465 -14.25 -0.56 21.37
N LEU A 466 -14.06 0.72 21.02
CA LEU A 466 -13.48 1.73 21.90
C LEU A 466 -14.07 3.13 21.60
N VAL A 467 -14.34 3.92 22.64
CA VAL A 467 -14.72 5.34 22.50
C VAL A 467 -13.86 6.21 23.39
N LEU A 468 -13.33 7.29 22.81
CA LEU A 468 -12.71 8.40 23.54
C LEU A 468 -13.63 9.61 23.49
N GLU A 469 -13.74 10.34 24.59
CA GLU A 469 -14.50 11.59 24.60
C GLU A 469 -13.85 12.67 25.46
N ASP A 470 -14.07 13.91 25.05
CA ASP A 470 -13.89 15.11 25.86
C ASP A 470 -15.14 16.00 25.73
N ASP A 471 -15.04 17.24 26.23
CA ASP A 471 -16.14 18.21 26.19
C ASP A 471 -16.56 18.60 24.75
N ASN A 472 -15.68 18.42 23.76
CA ASN A 472 -15.85 18.92 22.40
C ASN A 472 -15.89 17.80 21.34
N THR A 473 -15.39 16.60 21.66
CA THR A 473 -15.10 15.55 20.68
C THR A 473 -15.48 14.17 21.19
N ILE A 474 -15.93 13.32 20.26
CA ILE A 474 -16.09 11.87 20.41
C ILE A 474 -15.28 11.20 19.30
N ILE A 475 -14.43 10.23 19.66
CA ILE A 475 -13.68 9.41 18.70
C ILE A 475 -14.19 7.97 18.83
N PHE A 476 -14.87 7.48 17.80
CA PHE A 476 -15.18 6.05 17.65
C PHE A 476 -13.96 5.35 17.05
N ILE A 477 -13.48 4.32 17.72
CA ILE A 477 -12.34 3.53 17.29
C ILE A 477 -12.84 2.11 17.01
N GLU A 478 -12.71 1.67 15.76
CA GLU A 478 -13.17 0.36 15.30
C GLU A 478 -11.99 -0.49 14.83
N CYS A 479 -11.73 -1.60 15.51
CA CYS A 479 -10.62 -2.50 15.30
C CYS A 479 -10.95 -3.59 14.29
N LYS A 480 -10.01 -3.86 13.38
CA LYS A 480 -10.05 -5.02 12.48
C LYS A 480 -8.66 -5.66 12.39
N ALA A 481 -8.51 -6.82 13.02
CA ALA A 481 -7.25 -7.56 13.10
C ALA A 481 -6.85 -8.30 11.81
N LYS A 482 -7.42 -7.94 10.66
CA LYS A 482 -7.12 -8.59 9.38
C LYS A 482 -5.78 -8.08 8.84
N PRO A 483 -4.78 -8.94 8.59
CA PRO A 483 -3.53 -8.52 7.96
C PRO A 483 -3.70 -8.38 6.43
N ILE A 484 -2.85 -7.55 5.80
CA ILE A 484 -2.70 -7.57 4.35
C ILE A 484 -2.21 -8.96 3.93
N THR A 485 -2.89 -9.57 2.95
CA THR A 485 -2.47 -10.88 2.44
C THR A 485 -1.26 -10.74 1.53
N ARG A 486 -0.35 -11.72 1.60
CA ARG A 486 0.82 -11.75 0.71
C ARG A 486 0.43 -11.87 -0.77
N THR A 487 -0.74 -12.44 -1.07
CA THR A 487 -1.30 -12.46 -2.44
C THR A 487 -1.76 -11.06 -2.90
N ALA A 488 -2.32 -10.23 -2.02
CA ALA A 488 -2.58 -8.84 -2.37
C ALA A 488 -1.27 -8.06 -2.58
N MET A 489 -0.25 -8.32 -1.75
CA MET A 489 1.08 -7.72 -1.88
C MET A 489 1.82 -8.08 -3.18
N SER A 490 1.45 -9.17 -3.88
CA SER A 490 1.99 -9.48 -5.22
C SER A 490 1.27 -8.77 -6.36
N GLY A 491 0.31 -7.90 -6.05
CA GLY A 491 -0.48 -7.18 -7.05
C GLY A 491 -1.60 -8.04 -7.65
N ASN A 492 -2.21 -8.93 -6.85
CA ASN A 492 -3.45 -9.63 -7.21
C ASN A 492 -4.67 -8.73 -6.95
N ALA A 493 -5.35 -8.31 -8.01
CA ALA A 493 -6.48 -7.38 -7.93
C ALA A 493 -7.68 -7.93 -7.14
N ALA A 494 -8.03 -9.20 -7.32
CA ALA A 494 -9.18 -9.82 -6.64
C ALA A 494 -8.96 -9.90 -5.12
N ASP A 495 -7.76 -10.27 -4.67
CA ASP A 495 -7.45 -10.29 -3.25
C ASP A 495 -7.29 -8.88 -2.67
N ALA A 496 -6.71 -7.93 -3.41
CA ALA A 496 -6.52 -6.56 -2.95
C ALA A 496 -7.87 -5.85 -2.69
N ILE A 497 -8.84 -5.97 -3.61
CA ILE A 497 -10.16 -5.36 -3.40
C ILE A 497 -10.95 -5.99 -2.26
N LEU A 498 -10.94 -7.32 -2.15
CA LEU A 498 -11.60 -8.01 -1.05
C LEU A 498 -10.95 -7.66 0.29
N LEU A 499 -9.62 -7.59 0.35
CA LEU A 499 -8.89 -7.18 1.55
C LEU A 499 -9.28 -5.78 2.01
N TYR A 500 -9.31 -4.81 1.09
CA TYR A 500 -9.66 -3.42 1.41
C TYR A 500 -11.10 -3.30 1.92
N LEU A 501 -12.05 -4.01 1.28
CA LEU A 501 -13.45 -4.02 1.68
C LEU A 501 -13.67 -4.71 3.03
N GLU A 502 -13.02 -5.86 3.25
CA GLU A 502 -13.14 -6.66 4.47
C GLU A 502 -12.39 -6.05 5.66
N GLY A 503 -11.45 -5.13 5.43
CA GLY A 503 -10.67 -4.42 6.43
C GLY A 503 -11.18 -2.99 6.68
N ILE A 504 -10.61 -2.03 5.97
CA ILE A 504 -10.81 -0.59 6.19
C ILE A 504 -12.27 -0.19 5.96
N VAL A 505 -12.89 -0.61 4.86
CA VAL A 505 -14.27 -0.19 4.54
C VAL A 505 -15.28 -0.76 5.54
N ALA A 506 -15.12 -2.02 5.95
CA ALA A 506 -15.98 -2.63 6.96
C ALA A 506 -15.90 -1.89 8.31
N SER A 507 -14.68 -1.58 8.78
CA SER A 507 -14.45 -0.80 10.01
C SER A 507 -15.10 0.59 9.92
N GLN A 508 -14.88 1.31 8.80
CA GLN A 508 -15.46 2.64 8.61
C GLN A 508 -16.98 2.62 8.52
N ALA A 509 -17.58 1.59 7.90
CA ALA A 509 -19.03 1.43 7.83
C ALA A 509 -19.66 1.19 9.21
N GLN A 510 -18.99 0.41 10.07
CA GLN A 510 -19.41 0.19 11.46
C GLN A 510 -19.33 1.50 12.27
N ALA A 511 -18.20 2.21 12.22
CA ALA A 511 -18.06 3.52 12.88
C ALA A 511 -19.10 4.54 12.40
N LEU A 512 -19.45 4.53 11.11
CA LEU A 512 -20.46 5.42 10.54
C LEU A 512 -21.87 5.08 11.04
N GLN A 513 -22.16 3.80 11.31
CA GLN A 513 -23.42 3.38 11.92
C GLN A 513 -23.55 3.95 13.33
N HIS A 514 -22.49 3.89 14.15
CA HIS A 514 -22.49 4.48 15.50
C HIS A 514 -22.68 5.99 15.45
N GLN A 515 -21.93 6.68 14.58
CA GLN A 515 -22.11 8.12 14.34
C GLN A 515 -23.56 8.45 13.95
N SER A 516 -24.14 7.73 12.99
CA SER A 516 -25.50 8.01 12.51
C SER A 516 -26.55 7.74 13.58
N MET A 517 -26.35 6.71 14.42
CA MET A 517 -27.22 6.42 15.56
C MET A 517 -27.20 7.56 16.57
N LEU A 518 -26.00 8.03 16.93
CA LEU A 518 -25.78 9.10 17.89
C LEU A 518 -26.31 10.45 17.39
N GLU A 519 -26.09 10.80 16.11
CA GLU A 519 -26.61 12.02 15.49
C GLU A 519 -28.13 12.03 15.42
N SER A 520 -28.75 10.90 15.04
CA SER A 520 -30.20 10.82 14.83
C SER A 520 -31.00 10.81 16.13
N HIS A 521 -30.46 10.22 17.20
CA HIS A 521 -31.17 10.03 18.47
C HIS A 521 -30.64 10.91 19.60
N GLY A 522 -29.53 11.63 19.37
CA GLY A 522 -28.86 12.47 20.37
C GLY A 522 -28.13 11.69 21.47
N ARG A 523 -28.25 10.37 21.53
CA ARG A 523 -27.57 9.48 22.49
C ARG A 523 -27.52 8.03 22.00
N ILE A 524 -26.59 7.25 22.55
CA ILE A 524 -26.57 5.79 22.52
C ILE A 524 -26.69 5.29 23.96
N VAL A 525 -27.59 4.33 24.20
CA VAL A 525 -27.80 3.67 25.49
C VAL A 525 -27.31 2.24 25.34
N PHE A 526 -26.25 1.90 26.07
CA PHE A 526 -25.64 0.58 26.05
C PHE A 526 -26.39 -0.41 26.96
N GLU A 527 -26.16 -1.69 26.74
CA GLU A 527 -26.81 -2.78 27.49
C GLU A 527 -26.49 -2.75 29.00
N ASP A 528 -25.34 -2.19 29.38
CA ASP A 528 -24.92 -2.00 30.78
C ASP A 528 -25.54 -0.75 31.43
N GLY A 529 -26.37 0.00 30.69
CA GLY A 529 -27.01 1.23 31.13
C GLY A 529 -26.14 2.49 30.98
N PHE A 530 -24.89 2.38 30.50
CA PHE A 530 -24.08 3.54 30.16
C PHE A 530 -24.74 4.32 29.02
N VAL A 531 -24.62 5.65 29.06
CA VAL A 531 -25.20 6.53 28.03
C VAL A 531 -24.13 7.44 27.46
N LEU A 532 -23.90 7.30 26.16
CA LEU A 532 -23.08 8.24 25.38
C LEU A 532 -24.00 9.31 24.78
N GLU A 533 -23.86 10.57 25.19
CA GLU A 533 -24.68 11.67 24.68
C GLU A 533 -23.97 12.43 23.54
N HIS A 534 -24.67 12.84 22.50
CA HIS A 534 -24.01 13.55 21.39
C HIS A 534 -23.49 14.92 21.82
N ARG A 535 -24.33 15.72 22.49
CA ARG A 535 -24.06 17.09 22.95
C ARG A 535 -23.46 18.02 21.87
N ALA A 536 -23.81 17.78 20.60
CA ALA A 536 -23.26 18.49 19.44
C ALA A 536 -21.71 18.47 19.36
N ARG A 537 -21.08 17.46 19.96
CA ARG A 537 -19.64 17.24 19.91
C ARG A 537 -19.22 16.77 18.52
N LYS A 538 -18.00 17.13 18.11
CA LYS A 538 -17.42 16.64 16.86
C LYS A 538 -17.21 15.13 16.92
N ILE A 539 -17.65 14.40 15.91
CA ILE A 539 -17.42 12.96 15.82
C ILE A 539 -16.28 12.67 14.85
N ILE A 540 -15.32 11.85 15.27
CA ILE A 540 -14.21 11.33 14.46
C ILE A 540 -14.32 9.81 14.42
N ARG A 541 -14.09 9.23 13.24
CA ARG A 541 -14.08 7.78 13.05
C ARG A 541 -12.67 7.30 12.76
N LEU A 542 -12.15 6.43 13.61
CA LEU A 542 -10.82 5.86 13.50
C LEU A 542 -10.91 4.35 13.26
N SER A 543 -10.47 3.90 12.09
CA SER A 543 -10.24 2.47 11.85
C SER A 543 -8.86 2.07 12.35
N MET A 544 -8.81 1.03 13.17
CA MET A 544 -7.57 0.45 13.67
C MET A 544 -7.26 -0.88 12.98
N THR A 545 -6.08 -0.99 12.39
CA THR A 545 -5.57 -2.22 11.79
C THR A 545 -4.41 -2.76 12.59
N LEU A 546 -4.20 -4.08 12.52
CA LEU A 546 -3.07 -4.73 13.19
C LEU A 546 -1.71 -4.30 12.60
N PHE A 547 -1.59 -4.36 11.28
CA PHE A 547 -0.37 -3.93 10.56
C PHE A 547 -0.63 -2.67 9.74
N ASP A 548 0.46 -2.06 9.26
CA ASP A 548 0.39 -0.97 8.31
C ASP A 548 -0.26 -1.44 7.01
N TYR A 549 -1.26 -0.67 6.57
CA TYR A 549 -1.89 -0.82 5.27
C TYR A 549 -1.34 0.18 4.24
N GLY A 550 -0.29 0.92 4.64
CA GLY A 550 0.43 1.89 3.81
C GLY A 550 -0.51 2.91 3.17
N THR A 551 -0.43 2.99 1.86
CA THR A 551 -1.20 3.89 1.00
C THR A 551 -2.71 3.77 1.24
N LEU A 552 -3.22 2.59 1.60
CA LEU A 552 -4.65 2.35 1.79
C LEU A 552 -5.21 2.99 3.07
N GLN A 553 -4.35 3.45 3.99
CA GLN A 553 -4.77 4.16 5.22
C GLN A 553 -4.93 5.68 5.00
N ASP A 554 -4.54 6.18 3.83
CA ASP A 554 -4.68 7.60 3.52
C ASP A 554 -6.16 8.00 3.42
N ARG A 555 -6.55 9.04 4.16
CA ARG A 555 -7.94 9.50 4.24
C ARG A 555 -8.47 10.02 2.91
N PHE A 556 -7.61 10.62 2.07
CA PHE A 556 -8.01 11.15 0.76
C PHE A 556 -8.19 10.01 -0.21
N VAL A 557 -7.34 8.97 -0.14
CA VAL A 557 -7.58 7.70 -0.83
C VAL A 557 -8.94 7.13 -0.43
N PHE A 558 -9.21 7.00 0.87
CA PHE A 558 -10.50 6.47 1.33
C PHE A 558 -11.69 7.28 0.79
N ALA A 559 -11.62 8.62 0.84
CA ALA A 559 -12.68 9.48 0.34
C ALA A 559 -12.88 9.35 -1.19
N GLN A 560 -11.80 9.31 -1.97
CA GLN A 560 -11.86 9.09 -3.42
C GLN A 560 -12.45 7.72 -3.77
N LEU A 561 -11.94 6.67 -3.13
CA LEU A 561 -12.38 5.30 -3.38
C LEU A 561 -13.82 5.08 -2.92
N SER A 562 -14.25 5.72 -1.84
CA SER A 562 -15.64 5.58 -1.34
C SER A 562 -16.65 5.97 -2.40
N ALA A 563 -16.42 7.06 -3.13
CA ALA A 563 -17.32 7.49 -4.21
C ALA A 563 -17.43 6.44 -5.32
N ALA A 564 -16.29 5.88 -5.76
CA ALA A 564 -16.26 4.81 -6.76
C ALA A 564 -16.90 3.51 -6.24
N LEU A 565 -16.62 3.13 -4.99
CA LEU A 565 -17.13 1.90 -4.39
C LEU A 565 -18.65 1.94 -4.20
N THR A 566 -19.20 3.08 -3.79
CA THR A 566 -20.64 3.23 -3.57
C THR A 566 -21.46 3.07 -4.85
N ASP A 567 -20.87 3.21 -6.04
CA ASP A 567 -21.55 3.01 -7.32
C ASP A 567 -21.21 1.66 -7.99
N SER A 568 -20.61 0.73 -7.24
CA SER A 568 -20.06 -0.52 -7.81
C SER A 568 -20.65 -1.81 -7.23
N GLU A 569 -20.77 -2.85 -8.04
CA GLU A 569 -21.06 -4.21 -7.56
C GLU A 569 -19.92 -5.15 -7.97
N LEU A 570 -19.42 -5.94 -7.02
CA LEU A 570 -18.43 -6.95 -7.32
C LEU A 570 -19.08 -8.23 -7.87
N VAL A 571 -18.50 -8.76 -8.94
CA VAL A 571 -18.93 -10.01 -9.57
C VAL A 571 -17.81 -11.03 -9.53
N ALA A 572 -18.04 -12.16 -8.86
CA ALA A 572 -17.07 -13.25 -8.77
C ALA A 572 -17.04 -14.06 -10.09
N LYS A 573 -15.89 -14.05 -10.79
CA LYS A 573 -15.64 -14.98 -11.90
C LYS A 573 -15.28 -16.38 -11.40
N ASP A 574 -14.49 -16.46 -10.34
CA ASP A 574 -14.13 -17.72 -9.68
C ASP A 574 -15.22 -18.16 -8.69
N PRO A 575 -15.78 -19.38 -8.82
CA PRO A 575 -16.69 -19.96 -7.85
C PRO A 575 -16.19 -19.93 -6.40
N SER A 576 -14.88 -20.06 -6.17
CA SER A 576 -14.27 -20.09 -4.83
C SER A 576 -14.44 -18.75 -4.09
N ALA A 577 -14.49 -17.64 -4.83
CA ALA A 577 -14.58 -16.29 -4.29
C ALA A 577 -16.02 -15.83 -4.00
N LYS A 578 -17.05 -16.57 -4.47
CA LYS A 578 -18.47 -16.14 -4.38
C LYS A 578 -18.93 -15.75 -2.98
N LYS A 579 -18.54 -16.52 -1.95
CA LYS A 579 -18.92 -16.24 -0.56
C LYS A 579 -18.29 -14.93 -0.05
N ARG A 580 -17.01 -14.71 -0.35
CA ARG A 580 -16.28 -13.49 0.04
C ARG A 580 -16.85 -12.27 -0.69
N VAL A 581 -17.08 -12.39 -1.99
CA VAL A 581 -17.70 -11.33 -2.82
C VAL A 581 -19.09 -10.97 -2.32
N LYS A 582 -19.92 -11.95 -1.96
CA LYS A 582 -21.24 -11.69 -1.36
C LYS A 582 -21.13 -10.83 -0.09
N LYS A 583 -20.24 -11.22 0.84
CA LYS A 583 -20.00 -10.47 2.08
C LYS A 583 -19.46 -9.06 1.82
N ALA A 584 -18.61 -8.91 0.81
CA ALA A 584 -18.09 -7.61 0.39
C ALA A 584 -19.21 -6.71 -0.16
N ASN A 585 -20.11 -7.24 -1.01
CA ASN A 585 -21.27 -6.49 -1.51
C ASN A 585 -22.26 -6.13 -0.37
N GLU A 586 -22.45 -7.00 0.63
CA GLU A 586 -23.22 -6.67 1.84
C GLU A 586 -22.60 -5.50 2.61
N THR A 587 -21.27 -5.40 2.64
CA THR A 587 -20.54 -4.29 3.27
C THR A 587 -20.72 -2.98 2.49
N LEU A 588 -20.62 -3.04 1.16
CA LEU A 588 -20.90 -1.90 0.28
C LEU A 588 -22.32 -1.39 0.44
N GLU A 589 -23.29 -2.31 0.54
CA GLU A 589 -24.69 -1.96 0.74
C GLU A 589 -24.94 -1.28 2.09
N LYS A 590 -24.28 -1.75 3.16
CA LYS A 590 -24.29 -1.05 4.45
C LYS A 590 -23.70 0.36 4.33
N LEU A 591 -22.55 0.49 3.68
CA LEU A 591 -21.91 1.80 3.47
C LEU A 591 -22.84 2.77 2.73
N ARG A 592 -23.49 2.35 1.63
CA ARG A 592 -24.44 3.17 0.87
C ARG A 592 -25.59 3.67 1.73
N LYS A 593 -26.23 2.76 2.47
CA LYS A 593 -27.37 3.07 3.34
C LYS A 593 -26.99 4.11 4.39
N THR A 594 -25.84 3.94 5.05
CA THR A 594 -25.42 4.83 6.14
C THR A 594 -24.87 6.17 5.63
N LEU A 595 -24.38 6.23 4.39
CA LEU A 595 -24.06 7.49 3.73
C LEU A 595 -25.30 8.28 3.27
N ALA A 596 -26.52 7.75 3.48
CA ALA A 596 -27.79 8.34 3.06
C ALA A 596 -27.86 8.62 1.54
N ILE A 597 -27.16 7.81 0.74
CA ILE A 597 -27.23 7.87 -0.71
C ILE A 597 -28.60 7.31 -1.13
N ALA A 598 -29.61 8.18 -1.22
CA ALA A 598 -30.86 7.84 -1.90
C ALA A 598 -30.56 7.66 -3.40
N ASN A 599 -31.27 6.74 -4.07
CA ASN A 599 -31.04 6.22 -5.43
C ASN A 599 -31.12 7.24 -6.60
N ASN A 600 -30.80 8.52 -6.41
CA ASN A 600 -30.65 9.51 -7.48
C ASN A 600 -29.36 10.30 -7.27
N LEU A 601 -28.31 9.89 -7.99
CA LEU A 601 -27.00 10.54 -8.04
C LEU A 601 -27.14 11.93 -8.71
N ASN A 602 -27.21 12.99 -7.91
CA ASN A 602 -26.96 14.37 -8.33
C ASN A 602 -25.63 14.84 -7.72
N ASP A 603 -25.10 16.00 -8.14
CA ASP A 603 -23.84 16.57 -7.62
C ASP A 603 -23.83 16.72 -6.08
N ASP A 604 -25.02 16.80 -5.47
CA ASP A 604 -25.22 16.89 -4.02
C ASP A 604 -24.81 15.58 -3.30
N VAL A 605 -25.05 14.41 -3.90
CA VAL A 605 -24.66 13.10 -3.35
C VAL A 605 -23.13 12.95 -3.29
N SER A 606 -22.43 13.28 -4.38
CA SER A 606 -20.97 13.23 -4.40
C SER A 606 -20.38 14.11 -3.30
N ARG A 607 -20.90 15.35 -3.16
CA ARG A 607 -20.51 16.25 -2.08
C ARG A 607 -20.80 15.68 -0.68
N GLN A 608 -21.93 15.02 -0.49
CA GLN A 608 -22.28 14.38 0.80
C GLN A 608 -21.36 13.20 1.14
N ILE A 609 -20.99 12.37 0.15
CA ILE A 609 -19.99 11.29 0.32
C ILE A 609 -18.67 11.89 0.79
N TRP A 610 -18.21 12.97 0.15
CA TRP A 610 -17.00 13.67 0.57
C TRP A 610 -17.08 14.21 2.00
N ILE A 611 -18.16 14.92 2.35
CA ILE A 611 -18.36 15.48 3.69
C ILE A 611 -18.37 14.37 4.76
N ARG A 612 -19.05 13.25 4.50
CA ARG A 612 -19.11 12.13 5.44
C ARG A 612 -17.82 11.33 5.48
N SER A 613 -17.04 11.24 4.39
CA SER A 613 -15.79 10.47 4.34
C SER A 613 -14.56 11.22 4.86
N LEU A 614 -14.53 12.55 4.85
CA LEU A 614 -13.38 13.33 5.35
C LEU A 614 -13.09 13.23 6.87
N PRO A 615 -14.06 13.10 7.79
CA PRO A 615 -13.79 12.91 9.23
C PRO A 615 -13.41 11.46 9.57
N THR A 616 -12.72 10.78 8.66
CA THR A 616 -12.20 9.42 8.84
C THR A 616 -10.68 9.45 8.94
N ALA A 617 -10.17 8.59 9.81
CA ALA A 617 -8.76 8.25 9.88
C ALA A 617 -8.63 6.72 9.91
N SER A 618 -7.50 6.22 9.42
CA SER A 618 -7.12 4.82 9.56
C SER A 618 -5.68 4.76 10.04
N LEU A 619 -5.42 3.98 11.09
CA LEU A 619 -4.09 3.81 11.67
C LEU A 619 -3.81 2.33 11.89
N SER A 620 -2.54 1.94 11.80
CA SER A 620 -2.09 0.69 12.42
C SER A 620 -1.83 0.91 13.91
N ILE A 621 -1.71 -0.19 14.65
CA ILE A 621 -1.31 -0.14 16.06
C ILE A 621 0.07 0.54 16.26
N GLY A 622 1.00 0.32 15.34
CA GLY A 622 2.32 0.95 15.37
C GLY A 622 2.26 2.46 15.11
N GLN A 623 1.41 2.89 14.18
CA GLN A 623 1.21 4.30 13.87
C GLN A 623 0.51 5.03 15.02
N LEU A 624 -0.51 4.42 15.64
CA LEU A 624 -1.17 4.99 16.82
C LEU A 624 -0.16 5.19 17.95
N ALA A 625 0.64 4.18 18.25
CA ALA A 625 1.62 4.27 19.32
C ALA A 625 2.69 5.34 19.07
N ALA A 626 3.09 5.55 17.82
CA ALA A 626 3.97 6.64 17.42
C ALA A 626 3.32 8.02 17.62
N LEU A 627 2.06 8.21 17.20
CA LEU A 627 1.34 9.48 17.37
C LEU A 627 1.12 9.84 18.84
N LEU A 628 0.79 8.86 19.69
CA LEU A 628 0.55 9.07 21.11
C LEU A 628 1.80 9.48 21.92
N VAL A 629 3.00 9.43 21.32
CA VAL A 629 4.20 10.01 21.94
C VAL A 629 4.04 11.51 22.16
N GLU A 630 3.43 12.20 21.19
CA GLU A 630 3.23 13.67 21.22
C GLU A 630 1.76 14.06 21.44
N GLN A 631 0.81 13.20 21.07
CA GLN A 631 -0.63 13.48 21.13
C GLN A 631 -1.30 12.68 22.26
N ASN A 632 -0.94 13.00 23.49
CA ASN A 632 -1.32 12.26 24.71
C ASN A 632 -2.65 12.70 25.36
N ASP A 633 -3.54 13.33 24.61
CA ASP A 633 -4.90 13.63 25.05
C ASP A 633 -5.89 13.57 23.87
N VAL A 634 -7.18 13.47 24.19
CA VAL A 634 -8.25 13.30 23.20
C VAL A 634 -8.31 14.47 22.21
N ALA A 635 -8.18 15.70 22.68
CA ALA A 635 -8.26 16.90 21.84
C ALA A 635 -7.09 17.00 20.85
N LYS A 636 -5.87 16.72 21.32
CA LYS A 636 -4.65 16.68 20.52
C LYS A 636 -4.71 15.58 19.46
N LEU A 637 -5.09 14.37 19.86
CA LEU A 637 -5.26 13.25 18.93
C LEU A 637 -6.34 13.57 17.89
N ALA A 638 -7.50 14.07 18.32
CA ALA A 638 -8.59 14.49 17.46
C ALA A 638 -8.15 15.52 16.41
N ARG A 639 -7.33 16.50 16.80
CA ARG A 639 -6.80 17.54 15.90
C ARG A 639 -5.98 16.94 14.76
N VAL A 640 -5.15 15.93 15.04
CA VAL A 640 -4.37 15.20 14.00
C VAL A 640 -5.29 14.32 13.15
N LEU A 641 -6.14 13.52 13.79
CA LEU A 641 -7.04 12.58 13.09
C LEU A 641 -8.06 13.27 12.20
N SER A 642 -8.37 14.54 12.42
CA SER A 642 -9.40 15.26 11.67
C SER A 642 -8.89 16.40 10.77
N ARG A 643 -7.57 16.58 10.65
CA ARG A 643 -6.98 17.63 9.80
C ARG A 643 -7.22 17.32 8.31
N PRO A 644 -7.97 18.16 7.56
CA PRO A 644 -8.25 17.92 6.14
C PRO A 644 -7.12 18.45 5.25
N ALA A 645 -5.89 17.95 5.44
CA ALA A 645 -4.74 18.30 4.61
C ALA A 645 -3.95 17.03 4.27
N SER A 646 -3.39 16.99 3.06
CA SER A 646 -2.53 15.91 2.59
C SER A 646 -1.42 16.46 1.71
N PHE A 647 -0.26 15.85 1.84
CA PHE A 647 0.92 16.04 1.02
C PHE A 647 1.08 14.92 -0.02
N ALA A 648 0.04 14.07 -0.18
CA ALA A 648 -0.02 12.97 -1.13
C ALA A 648 1.16 11.98 -1.03
N THR A 649 1.64 11.74 0.20
CA THR A 649 2.76 10.85 0.49
C THR A 649 2.32 9.39 0.59
N GLY A 650 1.03 9.13 0.86
CA GLY A 650 0.49 7.78 1.06
C GLY A 650 1.02 7.10 2.33
N SER A 651 1.62 7.85 3.25
CA SER A 651 2.17 7.32 4.50
C SER A 651 1.71 8.18 5.67
N VAL A 652 0.92 7.58 6.58
CA VAL A 652 0.28 8.28 7.70
C VAL A 652 1.29 9.06 8.55
N LEU A 653 2.40 8.43 8.95
CA LEU A 653 3.41 9.09 9.79
C LEU A 653 4.17 10.17 9.03
N LYS A 654 4.35 10.01 7.71
CA LYS A 654 4.95 11.04 6.87
C LYS A 654 4.03 12.24 6.67
N GLU A 655 2.73 12.02 6.48
CA GLU A 655 1.71 13.07 6.48
C GLU A 655 1.76 13.83 7.80
N TYR A 656 1.75 13.12 8.93
CA TYR A 656 1.85 13.72 10.27
C TYR A 656 3.13 14.57 10.43
N HIS A 657 4.28 14.02 10.04
CA HIS A 657 5.55 14.74 10.06
C HIS A 657 5.46 16.08 9.32
N TYR A 658 4.93 16.10 8.10
CA TYR A 658 4.78 17.34 7.33
C TYR A 658 3.73 18.29 7.91
N LEU A 659 2.61 17.78 8.42
CA LEU A 659 1.62 18.62 9.10
C LEU A 659 2.25 19.36 10.28
N ARG A 660 3.07 18.67 11.09
CA ARG A 660 3.80 19.25 12.22
C ARG A 660 4.84 20.28 11.75
N MET A 661 5.62 19.95 10.72
CA MET A 661 6.63 20.87 10.15
C MET A 661 6.01 22.16 9.58
N GLN A 662 4.77 22.09 9.09
CA GLN A 662 4.01 23.24 8.58
C GLN A 662 3.13 23.91 9.65
N GLN A 663 3.23 23.52 10.92
CA GLN A 663 2.44 24.05 12.05
C GLN A 663 0.92 23.92 11.83
N LEU A 664 0.50 22.89 11.09
CA LEU A 664 -0.91 22.58 10.85
C LEU A 664 -1.49 21.71 11.97
N VAL A 665 -0.65 21.07 12.78
CA VAL A 665 -1.03 20.29 13.97
C VAL A 665 -0.03 20.51 15.09
#